data_AF-A0A2D7X4M7-F1
#
_entry.id   AF-A0A2D7X4M7-F1
#
_cell.length_a   1.000
_cell.length_b   1.000
_cell.length_c   1.000
_cell.angle_alpha   90.00
_cell.angle_beta   90.00
_cell.angle_gamma   90.00
#
_symmetry.space_group_name_H-M   'P 1'
#
loop_
_entity.id
_entity.type
_entity.pdbx_description
1 polymer ?
#
loop_
_entity_poly.entity_id
_entity_poly.type
_entity_poly.pdbx_seq_one_letter_code
_entity_poly.pdbx_strand_id
1 'polypeptide(L)'
;MNAAAWGIYNDIITAGSVDDIREFFLDNMDVKNLLGGMMKVEYASEDAARAGLFALRDLTNQFLGVEITESSARVMDSLAREASTLADATIQFAGMVDPNKMMDLILDKMLFLLDELAINKYIAGWALRNKNVFNQMPPQNLQEGIDTLLAEFKGAQNSIAKKNKQFISELKRLRKEFPEVVKPLMDAFAHTGGDVDSQAKLMKWAAQQITPMGYFKSPNPKEMNLFARGLWGVRYNNVLSGLAPLNAAVGNGGALTLKPINSLLGHAFYGYQDGFEGFKRTIFYNGAVQETNRRAIKDAYEMMKKAHKDPEMMIKTYRKDFVYKVDKTWELIEDMRPIYVKQGNYAKLLELDTVIALKQLGAHPALRYGMTGMVFPDVFATTHMAHNMSRVRAYDDVFSDKGFADFDEILKAEKKHYDSMFDADGLIKDKAVRAMAGEIQLNMDDGMSRWINEATTAYPILKEVLMFPRTMSNATKLAASYTPISLLPGISRYSKTIYAKTDDDIAEALLEHGLIMAKTPNARVVWENLRAEYTGRMILSGMIVTGLFSHAMAGNITGPGHYNQAERSKQIKNGFKPHMLLVPVPGGGEKNDFWIDYSGIPGVKQVLDILASLAYYANDIDEAFLESIESKLMWVLSASFARDTPLQGFEPLVNFLNGDMSAFYQQTKQSIKTLIPQIGTLQVVETIISDALKDIETKEIIPYLMSKVPGLSSFVPEQIDIYTGTPIGHTDNNWLRAFNAMSPVKVAGREDPWRVFLQEIGFDGLTLLKKDSTGTYEYSPTEREQIYKYIGEQQIYKQIIRVMNTKRYQEEIELVKAHRRSNKTSDLITIDVDSLPVMQDLRSIVRNAQKIAEAKFLQDNPAIGDVIRKQQAVDNLMKQGKVDEAVNIKNNTTRKLLNMRK
;
A
#
# COMPACT_ATOMS: atom_id res chain seq x y z
N MET A 1 -13.22 39.05 44.23
CA MET A 1 -13.03 40.42 43.71
C MET A 1 -13.00 41.39 44.88
N ASN A 2 -12.29 42.53 44.77
CA ASN A 2 -12.48 43.64 45.72
C ASN A 2 -13.87 44.28 45.48
N ALA A 3 -14.40 45.02 46.45
CA ALA A 3 -15.75 45.60 46.37
C ALA A 3 -15.93 46.63 45.22
N ALA A 4 -14.90 47.40 44.89
CA ALA A 4 -14.89 48.35 43.78
C ALA A 4 -14.90 47.62 42.42
N ALA A 5 -14.06 46.60 42.23
CA ALA A 5 -14.08 45.77 41.03
C ALA A 5 -15.43 45.05 40.83
N TRP A 6 -16.13 44.69 41.92
CA TRP A 6 -17.46 44.03 41.89
C TRP A 6 -18.59 44.96 41.47
N GLY A 7 -18.58 46.21 41.92
CA GLY A 7 -19.49 47.24 41.40
C GLY A 7 -19.30 47.43 39.90
N ILE A 8 -18.04 47.61 39.47
CA ILE A 8 -17.69 47.83 38.07
C ILE A 8 -18.12 46.66 37.16
N TYR A 9 -17.91 45.43 37.60
CA TYR A 9 -18.35 44.22 36.90
C TYR A 9 -19.88 44.13 36.76
N ASN A 10 -20.62 44.43 37.83
CA ASN A 10 -22.07 44.29 37.85
C ASN A 10 -22.74 45.34 36.94
N ASP A 11 -22.18 46.55 36.90
CA ASP A 11 -22.64 47.63 36.03
C ASP A 11 -22.38 47.31 34.54
N ILE A 12 -21.24 46.67 34.21
CA ILE A 12 -20.94 46.20 32.84
C ILE A 12 -21.90 45.09 32.38
N ILE A 13 -22.21 44.12 33.24
CA ILE A 13 -23.10 42.98 32.90
C ILE A 13 -24.57 43.40 32.79
N THR A 14 -24.97 44.49 33.45
CA THR A 14 -26.37 44.96 33.49
C THR A 14 -26.67 46.15 32.57
N ALA A 15 -25.65 46.71 31.90
CA ALA A 15 -25.82 47.85 31.00
C ALA A 15 -26.72 47.54 29.80
N GLY A 16 -27.69 48.43 29.55
CA GLY A 16 -28.71 48.28 28.50
C GLY A 16 -28.27 48.76 27.11
N SER A 17 -27.19 49.55 27.02
CA SER A 17 -26.67 50.08 25.75
C SER A 17 -25.15 50.28 25.76
N VAL A 18 -24.56 50.36 24.57
CA VAL A 18 -23.11 50.58 24.37
C VAL A 18 -22.67 51.99 24.80
N ASP A 19 -23.59 52.96 24.78
CA ASP A 19 -23.30 54.34 25.18
C ASP A 19 -23.17 54.46 26.72
N ASP A 20 -23.98 53.70 27.48
CA ASP A 20 -23.89 53.63 28.96
C ASP A 20 -22.56 53.02 29.42
N ILE A 21 -22.05 52.01 28.69
CA ILE A 21 -20.74 51.39 28.95
C ILE A 21 -19.60 52.37 28.66
N ARG A 22 -19.74 53.22 27.62
CA ARG A 22 -18.73 54.21 27.24
C ARG A 22 -18.60 55.30 28.31
N GLU A 23 -19.71 55.86 28.79
CA GLU A 23 -19.74 56.88 29.84
C GLU A 23 -19.12 56.34 31.14
N PHE A 24 -19.42 55.08 31.46
CA PHE A 24 -18.88 54.39 32.62
C PHE A 24 -17.35 54.12 32.57
N PHE A 25 -16.80 53.79 31.39
CA PHE A 25 -15.35 53.61 31.23
C PHE A 25 -14.59 54.95 31.28
N LEU A 26 -15.21 56.04 30.81
CA LEU A 26 -14.65 57.40 30.92
C LEU A 26 -14.54 57.85 32.38
N ASP A 27 -15.52 57.50 33.21
CA ASP A 27 -15.54 57.83 34.65
C ASP A 27 -14.54 57.04 35.51
N ASN A 28 -13.99 55.92 34.99
CA ASN A 28 -13.10 55.00 35.73
C ASN A 28 -11.68 54.86 35.14
N MET A 29 -11.23 55.83 34.34
CA MET A 29 -9.86 55.89 33.82
C MET A 29 -8.88 56.43 34.86
N ASP A 30 -7.67 55.86 34.89
CA ASP A 30 -6.56 56.34 35.71
C ASP A 30 -5.47 56.97 34.82
N VAL A 31 -4.73 57.95 35.34
CA VAL A 31 -3.80 58.76 34.54
C VAL A 31 -2.35 58.44 34.91
N LYS A 32 -1.60 57.81 33.99
CA LYS A 32 -0.15 57.58 34.20
C LYS A 32 0.64 58.73 33.60
N ASN A 33 1.34 59.46 34.46
CA ASN A 33 2.32 60.45 34.04
C ASN A 33 3.63 59.74 33.65
N LEU A 34 3.94 59.73 32.35
CA LEU A 34 5.22 59.25 31.83
C LEU A 34 6.06 60.47 31.41
N LEU A 35 7.38 60.35 31.51
CA LEU A 35 8.34 61.44 31.20
C LEU A 35 8.06 62.74 32.00
N GLY A 36 8.02 62.64 33.34
CA GLY A 36 7.99 63.82 34.21
C GLY A 36 6.80 64.77 34.01
N GLY A 37 5.68 64.26 33.47
CA GLY A 37 4.47 65.05 33.23
C GLY A 37 4.30 65.61 31.81
N MET A 38 5.21 65.28 30.88
CA MET A 38 5.11 65.73 29.47
C MET A 38 4.28 64.79 28.58
N MET A 39 3.99 63.55 29.01
CA MET A 39 2.97 62.70 28.39
C MET A 39 2.04 62.11 29.44
N LYS A 40 0.74 62.40 29.27
CA LYS A 40 -0.36 61.79 30.02
C LYS A 40 -0.98 60.72 29.14
N VAL A 41 -0.96 59.47 29.60
CA VAL A 41 -1.68 58.38 28.94
C VAL A 41 -2.79 57.96 29.89
N GLU A 42 -4.03 58.15 29.44
CA GLU A 42 -5.24 57.66 30.11
C GLU A 42 -5.35 56.16 29.83
N TYR A 43 -5.49 55.36 30.89
CA TYR A 43 -5.62 53.91 30.78
C TYR A 43 -6.69 53.43 31.77
N ALA A 44 -7.39 52.35 31.43
CA ALA A 44 -8.34 51.74 32.35
C ALA A 44 -7.60 51.31 33.63
N SER A 45 -8.15 51.67 34.80
CA SER A 45 -7.59 51.28 36.09
C SER A 45 -7.44 49.74 36.20
N GLU A 46 -6.50 49.26 37.01
CA GLU A 46 -6.23 47.81 37.13
C GLU A 46 -7.48 47.02 37.57
N ASP A 47 -8.35 47.64 38.38
CA ASP A 47 -9.65 47.09 38.78
C ASP A 47 -10.68 47.08 37.64
N ALA A 48 -10.71 48.11 36.77
CA ALA A 48 -11.59 48.17 35.59
C ALA A 48 -11.15 47.19 34.48
N ALA A 49 -9.86 47.04 34.24
CA ALA A 49 -9.32 46.04 33.30
C ALA A 49 -9.62 44.61 33.78
N ARG A 50 -9.52 44.35 35.09
CA ARG A 50 -9.85 43.06 35.70
C ARG A 50 -11.35 42.77 35.70
N ALA A 51 -12.19 43.79 35.97
CA ALA A 51 -13.64 43.70 35.86
C ALA A 51 -14.10 43.44 34.42
N GLY A 52 -13.49 44.11 33.44
CA GLY A 52 -13.74 43.86 32.02
C GLY A 52 -13.32 42.45 31.56
N LEU A 53 -12.21 41.91 32.08
CA LEU A 53 -11.83 40.51 31.85
C LEU A 53 -12.81 39.51 32.49
N PHE A 54 -13.32 39.80 33.69
CA PHE A 54 -14.37 39.00 34.32
C PHE A 54 -15.71 39.09 33.58
N ALA A 55 -16.08 40.27 33.09
CA ALA A 55 -17.27 40.47 32.26
C ALA A 55 -17.13 39.75 30.91
N LEU A 56 -15.95 39.78 30.28
CA LEU A 56 -15.67 38.98 29.08
C LEU A 56 -15.76 37.48 29.35
N ARG A 57 -15.17 37.00 30.45
CA ARG A 57 -15.27 35.60 30.87
C ARG A 57 -16.72 35.21 31.15
N ASP A 58 -17.50 36.08 31.79
CA ASP A 58 -18.86 35.78 32.19
C ASP A 58 -19.87 35.95 31.05
N LEU A 59 -19.65 36.87 30.11
CA LEU A 59 -20.35 36.91 28.81
C LEU A 59 -19.98 35.69 27.96
N THR A 60 -18.70 35.29 27.97
CA THR A 60 -18.24 34.02 27.37
C THR A 60 -18.97 32.84 28.03
N ASN A 61 -19.14 32.81 29.36
CA ASN A 61 -19.95 31.80 30.06
C ASN A 61 -21.47 31.98 29.85
N GLN A 62 -21.97 33.19 29.59
CA GLN A 62 -23.38 33.47 29.30
C GLN A 62 -23.75 33.16 27.84
N PHE A 63 -22.78 33.02 26.94
CA PHE A 63 -23.03 32.57 25.57
C PHE A 63 -22.50 31.15 25.32
N LEU A 64 -21.61 30.62 26.16
CA LEU A 64 -20.87 29.36 25.96
C LEU A 64 -20.82 28.48 27.22
N GLY A 65 -21.51 28.85 28.30
CA GLY A 65 -21.47 28.16 29.59
C GLY A 65 -22.31 26.89 29.64
N VAL A 66 -22.03 26.08 30.66
CA VAL A 66 -22.64 24.77 30.86
C VAL A 66 -24.16 24.87 30.99
N GLU A 67 -24.68 25.84 31.74
CA GLU A 67 -26.12 25.99 32.00
C GLU A 67 -26.94 26.32 30.74
N ILE A 68 -26.39 27.13 29.83
CA ILE A 68 -27.06 27.52 28.58
C ILE A 68 -26.93 26.42 27.54
N THR A 69 -25.77 25.73 27.51
CA THR A 69 -25.60 24.53 26.69
C THR A 69 -26.54 23.40 27.16
N GLU A 70 -26.73 23.24 28.47
CA GLU A 70 -27.70 22.31 29.05
C GLU A 70 -29.15 22.73 28.75
N SER A 71 -29.46 24.02 28.83
CA SER A 71 -30.81 24.53 28.51
C SER A 71 -31.14 24.37 27.03
N SER A 72 -30.20 24.72 26.14
CA SER A 72 -30.30 24.46 24.69
C SER A 72 -30.46 22.96 24.43
N ALA A 73 -29.65 22.10 25.06
CA ALA A 73 -29.77 20.64 24.93
C ALA A 73 -31.13 20.09 25.41
N ARG A 74 -31.70 20.62 26.51
CA ARG A 74 -33.03 20.23 27.01
C ARG A 74 -34.16 20.69 26.07
N VAL A 75 -34.06 21.90 25.53
CA VAL A 75 -35.01 22.40 24.51
C VAL A 75 -34.91 21.57 23.23
N MET A 76 -33.70 21.23 22.80
CA MET A 76 -33.47 20.36 21.64
C MET A 76 -34.06 18.95 21.85
N ASP A 77 -33.85 18.32 23.01
CA ASP A 77 -34.44 17.02 23.35
C ASP A 77 -35.97 17.09 23.38
N SER A 78 -36.54 18.14 23.97
CA SER A 78 -37.99 18.34 24.06
C SER A 78 -38.63 18.49 22.67
N LEU A 79 -38.08 19.38 21.84
CA LEU A 79 -38.59 19.61 20.48
C LEU A 79 -38.40 18.39 19.56
N ALA A 80 -37.33 17.62 19.75
CA ALA A 80 -37.11 16.36 19.02
C ALA A 80 -38.15 15.29 19.42
N ARG A 81 -38.47 15.15 20.71
CA ARG A 81 -39.53 14.25 21.19
C ARG A 81 -40.91 14.67 20.68
N GLU A 82 -41.19 15.96 20.67
CA GLU A 82 -42.44 16.49 20.12
C GLU A 82 -42.53 16.23 18.61
N ALA A 83 -41.45 16.46 17.85
CA ALA A 83 -41.42 16.14 16.42
C ALA A 83 -41.64 14.65 16.15
N SER A 84 -41.02 13.76 16.94
CA SER A 84 -41.23 12.31 16.87
C SER A 84 -42.69 11.94 17.19
N THR A 85 -43.26 12.52 18.24
CA THR A 85 -44.65 12.27 18.65
C THR A 85 -45.63 12.76 17.58
N LEU A 86 -45.37 13.91 16.96
CA LEU A 86 -46.18 14.42 15.84
C LEU A 86 -46.06 13.52 14.61
N ALA A 87 -44.89 12.97 14.33
CA ALA A 87 -44.68 12.02 13.23
C ALA A 87 -45.44 10.71 13.47
N ASP A 88 -45.33 10.13 14.66
CA ASP A 88 -46.05 8.92 15.05
C ASP A 88 -47.57 9.14 15.04
N ALA A 89 -48.04 10.28 15.54
CA ALA A 89 -49.45 10.65 15.50
C ALA A 89 -49.97 10.79 14.07
N THR A 90 -49.15 11.27 13.13
CA THR A 90 -49.53 11.37 11.71
C THR A 90 -49.75 9.99 11.09
N ILE A 91 -49.00 8.97 11.51
CA ILE A 91 -49.13 7.59 11.04
C ILE A 91 -50.29 6.87 11.74
N GLN A 92 -50.37 6.96 13.07
CA GLN A 92 -51.34 6.25 13.90
C GLN A 92 -52.77 6.77 13.71
N PHE A 93 -52.93 8.07 13.47
CA PHE A 93 -54.23 8.72 13.25
C PHE A 93 -54.46 9.12 11.79
N ALA A 94 -53.88 8.36 10.86
CA ALA A 94 -54.05 8.57 9.43
C ALA A 94 -55.54 8.66 9.05
N GLY A 95 -55.94 9.77 8.41
CA GLY A 95 -57.32 10.07 8.02
C GLY A 95 -58.14 10.90 9.03
N MET A 96 -57.67 11.04 10.29
CA MET A 96 -58.29 11.92 11.30
C MET A 96 -57.51 13.22 11.53
N VAL A 97 -56.25 13.26 11.09
CA VAL A 97 -55.35 14.41 11.26
C VAL A 97 -54.87 14.86 9.89
N ASP A 98 -54.79 16.18 9.66
CA ASP A 98 -54.23 16.75 8.43
C ASP A 98 -52.70 16.52 8.39
N PRO A 99 -52.21 15.61 7.52
CA PRO A 99 -50.79 15.26 7.48
C PRO A 99 -49.92 16.44 7.05
N ASN A 100 -50.46 17.38 6.26
CA ASN A 100 -49.71 18.55 5.80
C ASN A 100 -49.45 19.52 6.95
N LYS A 101 -50.46 19.74 7.78
CA LYS A 101 -50.36 20.63 8.95
C LYS A 101 -49.42 20.05 10.01
N MET A 102 -49.48 18.74 10.26
CA MET A 102 -48.56 18.08 11.19
C MET A 102 -47.12 18.13 10.71
N MET A 103 -46.90 17.92 9.41
CA MET A 103 -45.57 18.00 8.83
C MET A 103 -45.02 19.44 8.80
N ASP A 104 -45.86 20.46 8.63
CA ASP A 104 -45.42 21.87 8.75
C ASP A 104 -44.94 22.18 10.18
N LEU A 105 -45.65 21.68 11.20
CA LEU A 105 -45.24 21.81 12.60
C LEU A 105 -43.92 21.07 12.88
N ILE A 106 -43.72 19.89 12.30
CA ILE A 106 -42.46 19.14 12.40
C ILE A 106 -41.32 19.94 11.77
N LEU A 107 -41.51 20.48 10.56
CA LEU A 107 -40.50 21.27 9.86
C LEU A 107 -40.17 22.59 10.58
N ASP A 108 -41.14 23.23 11.23
CA ASP A 108 -40.93 24.44 12.03
C ASP A 108 -40.15 24.13 13.32
N LYS A 109 -40.40 22.99 13.97
CA LYS A 109 -39.58 22.51 15.10
C LYS A 109 -38.17 22.15 14.64
N MET A 110 -38.03 21.51 13.48
CA MET A 110 -36.74 21.19 12.89
C MET A 110 -35.93 22.44 12.55
N LEU A 111 -36.55 23.53 12.08
CA LEU A 111 -35.87 24.80 11.83
C LEU A 111 -35.11 25.27 13.07
N PHE A 112 -35.79 25.28 14.23
CA PHE A 112 -35.21 25.66 15.50
C PHE A 112 -34.07 24.71 15.91
N LEU A 113 -34.26 23.40 15.77
CA LEU A 113 -33.24 22.40 16.07
C LEU A 113 -31.98 22.56 15.21
N LEU A 114 -32.14 22.87 13.92
CA LEU A 114 -31.04 23.09 12.99
C LEU A 114 -30.27 24.37 13.30
N ASP A 115 -30.97 25.43 13.71
CA ASP A 115 -30.35 26.69 14.15
C ASP A 115 -29.49 26.47 15.40
N GLU A 116 -30.05 25.86 16.45
CA GLU A 116 -29.33 25.55 17.70
C GLU A 116 -28.13 24.62 17.47
N LEU A 117 -28.29 23.58 16.66
CA LEU A 117 -27.19 22.65 16.35
C LEU A 117 -26.03 23.35 15.61
N ALA A 118 -26.34 24.18 14.62
CA ALA A 118 -25.35 24.88 13.81
C ALA A 118 -24.63 25.96 14.63
N ILE A 119 -25.35 26.68 15.49
CA ILE A 119 -24.79 27.66 16.44
C ILE A 119 -23.83 26.96 17.40
N ASN A 120 -24.24 25.85 18.01
CA ASN A 120 -23.39 25.05 18.90
C ASN A 120 -22.10 24.54 18.23
N LYS A 121 -22.18 24.09 16.97
CA LYS A 121 -20.99 23.69 16.18
C LYS A 121 -20.06 24.85 15.88
N TYR A 122 -20.60 26.02 15.51
CA TYR A 122 -19.82 27.23 15.25
C TYR A 122 -19.08 27.70 16.51
N ILE A 123 -19.78 27.73 17.64
CA ILE A 123 -19.26 28.02 18.98
C ILE A 123 -18.10 27.08 19.34
N ALA A 124 -18.29 25.78 19.22
CA ALA A 124 -17.25 24.79 19.55
C ALA A 124 -15.99 24.96 18.68
N GLY A 125 -16.17 25.21 17.37
CA GLY A 125 -15.06 25.46 16.45
C GLY A 125 -14.32 26.77 16.73
N TRP A 126 -15.06 27.82 17.10
CA TRP A 126 -14.49 29.11 17.51
C TRP A 126 -13.65 28.96 18.80
N ALA A 127 -14.18 28.29 19.82
CA ALA A 127 -13.50 28.06 21.09
C ALA A 127 -12.20 27.24 20.94
N LEU A 128 -12.17 26.24 20.05
CA LEU A 128 -10.97 25.43 19.78
C LEU A 128 -9.86 26.23 19.10
N ARG A 129 -10.20 27.11 18.15
CA ARG A 129 -9.22 27.96 17.43
C ARG A 129 -8.64 29.04 18.32
N ASN A 130 -9.45 29.56 19.25
CA ASN A 130 -9.09 30.71 20.08
C ASN A 130 -8.67 30.34 21.50
N LYS A 131 -8.46 29.04 21.79
CA LYS A 131 -8.03 28.53 23.10
C LYS A 131 -6.73 29.15 23.64
N ASN A 132 -5.84 29.63 22.75
CA ASN A 132 -4.60 30.32 23.10
C ASN A 132 -4.70 31.85 23.09
N VAL A 133 -5.71 32.41 22.41
CA VAL A 133 -5.92 33.87 22.28
C VAL A 133 -6.30 34.48 23.63
N PHE A 134 -7.10 33.77 24.42
CA PHE A 134 -7.50 34.17 25.78
C PHE A 134 -6.37 34.16 26.81
N ASN A 135 -5.26 33.44 26.53
CA ASN A 135 -4.11 33.37 27.43
C ASN A 135 -3.03 34.41 27.13
N GLN A 136 -3.11 35.15 26.01
CA GLN A 136 -1.99 35.95 25.48
C GLN A 136 -2.33 37.37 25.03
N MET A 137 -3.54 37.90 25.27
CA MET A 137 -3.86 39.30 24.94
C MET A 137 -3.69 40.25 26.14
N PRO A 138 -2.77 41.24 26.09
CA PRO A 138 -2.88 42.46 26.89
C PRO A 138 -3.87 43.43 26.20
N PRO A 139 -4.81 44.05 26.93
CA PRO A 139 -5.82 44.91 26.35
C PRO A 139 -5.21 46.25 25.94
N GLN A 140 -5.39 46.65 24.69
CA GLN A 140 -5.30 48.07 24.31
C GLN A 140 -6.67 48.67 23.98
N ASN A 141 -7.69 47.89 23.60
CA ASN A 141 -9.10 48.31 23.54
C ASN A 141 -10.03 47.10 23.73
N LEU A 142 -10.53 46.90 24.95
CA LEU A 142 -11.41 45.77 25.30
C LEU A 142 -12.77 45.84 24.58
N GLN A 143 -13.26 47.06 24.36
CA GLN A 143 -14.56 47.35 23.75
C GLN A 143 -14.61 46.94 22.27
N GLU A 144 -13.60 47.30 21.48
CA GLU A 144 -13.51 46.91 20.06
C GLU A 144 -13.42 45.38 19.89
N GLY A 145 -12.75 44.69 20.82
CA GLY A 145 -12.69 43.22 20.83
C GLY A 145 -14.04 42.57 21.13
N ILE A 146 -14.80 43.09 22.09
CA ILE A 146 -16.16 42.63 22.42
C ILE A 146 -17.12 42.92 21.26
N ASP A 147 -17.10 44.12 20.70
CA ASP A 147 -18.00 44.53 19.62
C ASP A 147 -17.71 43.75 18.33
N THR A 148 -16.44 43.51 18.01
CA THR A 148 -16.05 42.66 16.87
C THR A 148 -16.53 41.23 17.09
N LEU A 149 -16.39 40.69 18.30
CA LEU A 149 -16.81 39.34 18.61
C LEU A 149 -18.34 39.17 18.55
N LEU A 150 -19.09 40.13 19.12
CA LEU A 150 -20.54 40.17 19.06
C LEU A 150 -21.04 40.34 17.62
N ALA A 151 -20.38 41.18 16.81
CA ALA A 151 -20.69 41.33 15.40
C ALA A 151 -20.40 40.04 14.61
N GLU A 152 -19.31 39.34 14.90
CA GLU A 152 -18.95 38.06 14.29
C GLU A 152 -19.99 36.98 14.62
N PHE A 153 -20.34 36.81 15.91
CA PHE A 153 -21.34 35.83 16.34
C PHE A 153 -22.76 36.18 15.86
N LYS A 154 -23.19 37.45 15.91
CA LYS A 154 -24.49 37.87 15.36
C LYS A 154 -24.54 37.70 13.84
N GLY A 155 -23.44 38.00 13.15
CA GLY A 155 -23.28 37.75 11.71
C GLY A 155 -23.41 36.26 11.37
N ALA A 156 -22.73 35.40 12.14
CA ALA A 156 -22.80 33.95 12.01
C ALA A 156 -24.22 33.41 12.28
N GLN A 157 -24.86 33.84 13.38
CA GLN A 157 -26.22 33.46 13.75
C GLN A 157 -27.24 33.86 12.67
N ASN A 158 -27.18 35.10 12.18
CA ASN A 158 -28.08 35.57 11.12
C ASN A 158 -27.88 34.81 9.80
N SER A 159 -26.63 34.47 9.47
CA SER A 159 -26.29 33.66 8.31
C SER A 159 -26.83 32.22 8.43
N ILE A 160 -26.66 31.59 9.59
CA ILE A 160 -27.18 30.25 9.91
C ILE A 160 -28.71 30.24 9.81
N ALA A 161 -29.38 31.15 10.53
CA ALA A 161 -30.84 31.24 10.53
C ALA A 161 -31.42 31.49 9.12
N LYS A 162 -30.75 32.33 8.31
CA LYS A 162 -31.14 32.56 6.91
C LYS A 162 -31.01 31.29 6.07
N LYS A 163 -29.90 30.55 6.20
CA LYS A 163 -29.67 29.29 5.46
C LYS A 163 -30.69 28.22 5.85
N ASN A 164 -30.91 28.00 7.14
CA ASN A 164 -31.86 26.99 7.61
C ASN A 164 -33.31 27.34 7.24
N LYS A 165 -33.70 28.63 7.29
CA LYS A 165 -35.01 29.08 6.77
C LYS A 165 -35.19 28.79 5.28
N GLN A 166 -34.15 29.03 4.47
CA GLN A 166 -34.17 28.71 3.04
C GLN A 166 -34.31 27.19 2.82
N PHE A 167 -33.57 26.38 3.58
CA PHE A 167 -33.65 24.92 3.52
C PHE A 167 -35.04 24.38 3.87
N ILE A 168 -35.63 24.83 4.97
CA ILE A 168 -36.98 24.42 5.39
C ILE A 168 -38.04 24.86 4.38
N SER A 169 -37.90 26.06 3.81
CA SER A 169 -38.80 26.54 2.75
C SER A 169 -38.71 25.66 1.50
N GLU A 170 -37.50 25.23 1.14
CA GLU A 170 -37.25 24.31 0.04
C GLU A 170 -37.86 22.91 0.32
N LEU A 171 -37.73 22.38 1.54
CA LEU A 171 -38.39 21.11 1.92
C LEU A 171 -39.92 21.21 1.84
N LYS A 172 -40.51 22.33 2.28
CA LYS A 172 -41.96 22.58 2.16
C LYS A 172 -42.43 22.63 0.70
N ARG A 173 -41.62 23.19 -0.20
CA ARG A 173 -41.87 23.21 -1.66
C ARG A 173 -41.76 21.80 -2.25
N LEU A 174 -40.65 21.13 -2.01
CA LEU A 174 -40.37 19.79 -2.55
C LEU A 174 -41.37 18.74 -2.07
N ARG A 175 -41.88 18.83 -0.84
CA ARG A 175 -42.95 17.96 -0.38
C ARG A 175 -44.19 18.00 -1.28
N LYS A 176 -44.55 19.18 -1.79
CA LYS A 176 -45.75 19.37 -2.62
C LYS A 176 -45.52 18.94 -4.06
N GLU A 177 -44.34 19.22 -4.59
CA GLU A 177 -44.03 19.03 -6.02
C GLU A 177 -43.33 17.69 -6.32
N PHE A 178 -42.45 17.24 -5.44
CA PHE A 178 -41.57 16.06 -5.60
C PHE A 178 -41.30 15.37 -4.23
N PRO A 179 -42.31 14.72 -3.62
CA PRO A 179 -42.20 14.17 -2.26
C PRO A 179 -41.07 13.14 -2.09
N GLU A 180 -40.72 12.40 -3.14
CA GLU A 180 -39.60 11.45 -3.15
C GLU A 180 -38.22 12.09 -2.91
N VAL A 181 -38.06 13.40 -3.10
CA VAL A 181 -36.79 14.12 -2.95
C VAL A 181 -36.54 14.52 -1.49
N VAL A 182 -37.60 14.65 -0.68
CA VAL A 182 -37.54 15.22 0.68
C VAL A 182 -36.63 14.40 1.59
N LYS A 183 -36.82 13.08 1.63
CA LYS A 183 -36.01 12.18 2.47
C LYS A 183 -34.53 12.18 2.02
N PRO A 184 -34.18 11.92 0.74
CA PRO A 184 -32.79 12.00 0.27
C PRO A 184 -32.13 13.35 0.54
N LEU A 185 -32.87 14.46 0.40
CA LEU A 185 -32.36 15.79 0.67
C LEU A 185 -32.05 15.99 2.16
N MET A 186 -32.95 15.56 3.05
CA MET A 186 -32.73 15.63 4.49
C MET A 186 -31.55 14.78 4.95
N ASP A 187 -31.46 13.55 4.46
CA ASP A 187 -30.37 12.64 4.79
C ASP A 187 -29.03 13.20 4.26
N ALA A 188 -29.03 13.86 3.10
CA ALA A 188 -27.83 14.40 2.47
C ALA A 188 -27.37 15.65 3.20
N PHE A 189 -28.31 16.52 3.55
CA PHE A 189 -28.08 17.69 4.38
C PHE A 189 -27.43 17.30 5.71
N ALA A 190 -27.95 16.27 6.38
CA ALA A 190 -27.38 15.76 7.62
C ALA A 190 -25.98 15.16 7.41
N HIS A 191 -25.80 14.36 6.36
CA HIS A 191 -24.54 13.69 6.05
C HIS A 191 -23.42 14.67 5.67
N THR A 192 -23.72 15.73 4.91
CA THR A 192 -22.74 16.74 4.50
C THR A 192 -22.61 17.91 5.47
N GLY A 193 -23.23 17.84 6.65
CA GLY A 193 -23.17 18.92 7.63
C GLY A 193 -23.80 20.24 7.18
N GLY A 194 -24.79 20.18 6.28
CA GLY A 194 -25.56 21.32 5.81
C GLY A 194 -25.21 21.83 4.40
N ASP A 195 -24.19 21.29 3.75
CA ASP A 195 -23.77 21.74 2.40
C ASP A 195 -24.81 21.46 1.30
N VAL A 196 -25.58 20.37 1.42
CA VAL A 196 -26.61 19.96 0.47
C VAL A 196 -27.98 20.42 0.96
N ASP A 197 -28.33 21.67 0.66
CA ASP A 197 -29.53 22.37 1.15
C ASP A 197 -30.62 22.61 0.09
N SER A 198 -30.49 22.01 -1.09
CA SER A 198 -31.45 22.21 -2.18
C SER A 198 -31.48 21.02 -3.13
N GLN A 199 -32.59 20.86 -3.86
CA GLN A 199 -32.72 19.77 -4.84
C GLN A 199 -31.57 19.80 -5.87
N ALA A 200 -31.20 20.98 -6.38
CA ALA A 200 -30.11 21.10 -7.34
C ALA A 200 -28.76 20.64 -6.76
N LYS A 201 -28.47 21.00 -5.49
CA LYS A 201 -27.25 20.53 -4.81
C LYS A 201 -27.29 19.03 -4.54
N LEU A 202 -28.45 18.46 -4.19
CA LEU A 202 -28.61 17.02 -4.02
C LEU A 202 -28.32 16.28 -5.33
N MET A 203 -28.90 16.72 -6.44
CA MET A 203 -28.66 16.11 -7.76
C MET A 203 -27.19 16.18 -8.16
N LYS A 204 -26.56 17.34 -7.94
CA LYS A 204 -25.14 17.55 -8.24
C LYS A 204 -24.25 16.65 -7.37
N TRP A 205 -24.51 16.62 -6.07
CA TRP A 205 -23.79 15.76 -5.13
C TRP A 205 -23.95 14.28 -5.48
N ALA A 206 -25.19 13.84 -5.77
CA ALA A 206 -25.46 12.46 -6.15
C ALA A 206 -24.75 12.07 -7.46
N ALA A 207 -24.79 12.95 -8.47
CA ALA A 207 -24.07 12.77 -9.73
C ALA A 207 -22.55 12.69 -9.53
N GLN A 208 -21.99 13.47 -8.59
CA GLN A 208 -20.57 13.40 -8.21
C GLN A 208 -20.21 12.07 -7.53
N GLN A 209 -21.14 11.45 -6.80
CA GLN A 209 -20.89 10.15 -6.17
C GLN A 209 -20.85 9.00 -7.19
N ILE A 210 -21.68 9.05 -8.23
CA ILE A 210 -21.82 7.93 -9.19
C ILE A 210 -21.03 8.10 -10.50
N THR A 211 -20.47 9.28 -10.76
CA THR A 211 -19.77 9.55 -12.02
C THR A 211 -18.51 8.67 -12.19
N PRO A 212 -18.31 8.07 -13.39
CA PRO A 212 -17.06 7.37 -13.71
C PRO A 212 -15.81 8.25 -13.65
N MET A 213 -15.95 9.57 -13.82
CA MET A 213 -14.83 10.52 -13.74
C MET A 213 -14.15 10.53 -12.37
N GLY A 214 -14.86 10.08 -11.33
CA GLY A 214 -14.31 9.90 -10.00
C GLY A 214 -13.15 8.91 -9.93
N TYR A 215 -13.02 8.01 -10.90
CA TYR A 215 -11.85 7.14 -11.03
C TYR A 215 -10.56 7.93 -11.28
N PHE A 216 -10.61 8.98 -12.09
CA PHE A 216 -9.43 9.82 -12.37
C PHE A 216 -9.18 10.82 -11.24
N LYS A 217 -10.24 11.52 -10.83
CA LYS A 217 -10.19 12.54 -9.80
C LYS A 217 -11.50 12.52 -9.01
N SER A 218 -11.40 12.28 -7.71
CA SER A 218 -12.58 12.32 -6.84
C SER A 218 -13.10 13.76 -6.74
N PRO A 219 -14.42 14.00 -6.85
CA PRO A 219 -15.01 15.31 -6.62
C PRO A 219 -14.76 15.87 -5.22
N ASN A 220 -14.64 14.98 -4.22
CA ASN A 220 -14.19 15.31 -2.87
C ASN A 220 -12.76 14.79 -2.67
N PRO A 221 -11.74 15.64 -2.43
CA PRO A 221 -10.38 15.18 -2.21
C PRO A 221 -10.20 14.28 -0.98
N LYS A 222 -11.11 14.36 0.00
CA LYS A 222 -11.02 13.60 1.26
C LYS A 222 -11.62 12.20 1.17
N GLU A 223 -12.49 11.95 0.19
CA GLU A 223 -13.20 10.68 0.05
C GLU A 223 -13.36 10.32 -1.41
N MET A 224 -13.04 9.07 -1.75
CA MET A 224 -13.34 8.56 -3.09
C MET A 224 -14.84 8.52 -3.32
N ASN A 225 -15.27 8.86 -4.53
CA ASN A 225 -16.66 8.70 -4.91
C ASN A 225 -17.08 7.22 -4.96
N LEU A 226 -18.39 6.96 -4.88
CA LEU A 226 -18.91 5.59 -4.80
C LEU A 226 -18.54 4.72 -6.02
N PHE A 227 -18.44 5.32 -7.22
CA PHE A 227 -17.96 4.60 -8.40
C PHE A 227 -16.53 4.08 -8.22
N ALA A 228 -15.57 4.96 -7.92
CA ALA A 228 -14.19 4.57 -7.71
C ALA A 228 -14.07 3.58 -6.56
N ARG A 229 -14.86 3.77 -5.49
CA ARG A 229 -14.86 2.86 -4.35
C ARG A 229 -15.34 1.46 -4.69
N GLY A 230 -16.47 1.34 -5.40
CA GLY A 230 -16.99 0.05 -5.85
C GLY A 230 -16.03 -0.65 -6.80
N LEU A 231 -15.51 0.08 -7.78
CA LEU A 231 -14.56 -0.46 -8.77
C LEU A 231 -13.27 -0.96 -8.11
N TRP A 232 -12.65 -0.14 -7.26
CA TRP A 232 -11.44 -0.53 -6.54
C TRP A 232 -11.71 -1.72 -5.63
N GLY A 233 -12.86 -1.72 -4.96
CA GLY A 233 -13.28 -2.87 -4.18
C GLY A 233 -13.27 -4.18 -4.99
N VAL A 234 -13.84 -4.20 -6.20
CA VAL A 234 -13.87 -5.40 -7.05
C VAL A 234 -12.45 -5.78 -7.48
N ARG A 235 -11.62 -4.79 -7.81
CA ARG A 235 -10.21 -5.01 -8.18
C ARG A 235 -9.39 -5.61 -7.03
N TYR A 236 -9.54 -5.11 -5.80
CA TYR A 236 -8.89 -5.67 -4.61
C TYR A 236 -9.28 -7.13 -4.41
N ASN A 237 -10.58 -7.46 -4.51
CA ASN A 237 -11.07 -8.84 -4.45
C ASN A 237 -10.38 -9.74 -5.48
N ASN A 238 -10.32 -9.30 -6.73
CA ASN A 238 -9.75 -10.06 -7.84
C ASN A 238 -8.23 -10.28 -7.68
N VAL A 239 -7.49 -9.23 -7.31
CA VAL A 239 -6.03 -9.30 -7.12
C VAL A 239 -5.66 -10.18 -5.93
N LEU A 240 -6.41 -10.10 -4.83
CA LEU A 240 -6.12 -10.83 -3.59
C LEU A 240 -6.69 -12.26 -3.57
N SER A 241 -7.44 -12.67 -4.59
CA SER A 241 -8.07 -13.98 -4.68
C SER A 241 -7.10 -15.17 -4.70
N GLY A 242 -5.86 -14.98 -5.16
CA GLY A 242 -4.87 -16.07 -5.32
C GLY A 242 -3.99 -16.31 -4.08
N LEU A 243 -2.67 -16.35 -4.30
CA LEU A 243 -1.66 -16.63 -3.25
C LEU A 243 -1.47 -15.52 -2.23
N ALA A 244 -2.14 -14.36 -2.37
CA ALA A 244 -1.89 -13.21 -1.49
C ALA A 244 -2.05 -13.51 0.01
N PRO A 245 -3.09 -14.25 0.47
CA PRO A 245 -3.19 -14.67 1.86
C PRO A 245 -2.05 -15.58 2.32
N LEU A 246 -1.58 -16.48 1.45
CA LEU A 246 -0.47 -17.40 1.75
C LEU A 246 0.88 -16.66 1.79
N ASN A 247 1.09 -15.71 0.88
CA ASN A 247 2.26 -14.84 0.88
C ASN A 247 2.32 -14.01 2.17
N ALA A 248 1.18 -13.44 2.59
CA ALA A 248 1.09 -12.74 3.87
C ALA A 248 1.31 -13.68 5.07
N ALA A 249 0.84 -14.93 5.01
CA ALA A 249 1.10 -15.92 6.04
C ALA A 249 2.58 -16.29 6.14
N VAL A 250 3.30 -16.44 5.01
CA VAL A 250 4.75 -16.67 5.00
C VAL A 250 5.50 -15.45 5.51
N GLY A 251 5.13 -14.25 5.08
CA GLY A 251 5.74 -13.01 5.57
C GLY A 251 5.55 -12.85 7.09
N ASN A 252 4.31 -12.99 7.58
CA ASN A 252 3.99 -12.89 9.00
C ASN A 252 4.63 -14.01 9.81
N GLY A 253 4.59 -15.26 9.32
CA GLY A 253 5.19 -16.42 9.97
C GLY A 253 6.71 -16.33 10.03
N GLY A 254 7.35 -15.86 8.96
CA GLY A 254 8.78 -15.57 8.92
C GLY A 254 9.16 -14.49 9.92
N ALA A 255 8.43 -13.37 9.95
CA ALA A 255 8.64 -12.31 10.93
C ALA A 255 8.44 -12.80 12.39
N LEU A 256 7.40 -13.59 12.67
CA LEU A 256 7.16 -14.18 13.98
C LEU A 256 8.23 -15.18 14.41
N THR A 257 8.86 -15.88 13.46
CA THR A 257 9.98 -16.80 13.72
C THR A 257 11.28 -16.04 13.97
N LEU A 258 11.53 -14.98 13.20
CA LEU A 258 12.75 -14.17 13.31
C LEU A 258 12.73 -13.26 14.55
N LYS A 259 11.57 -12.76 14.95
CA LYS A 259 11.41 -11.86 16.09
C LYS A 259 12.06 -12.39 17.39
N PRO A 260 11.78 -13.61 17.87
CA PRO A 260 12.44 -14.15 19.07
C PRO A 260 13.95 -14.33 18.88
N ILE A 261 14.40 -14.77 17.70
CA ILE A 261 15.83 -14.91 17.38
C ILE A 261 16.52 -13.55 17.50
N ASN A 262 15.95 -12.52 16.87
CA ASN A 262 16.46 -11.15 16.94
C ASN A 262 16.47 -10.64 18.39
N SER A 263 15.36 -10.77 19.12
CA SER A 263 15.30 -10.35 20.53
C SER A 263 16.34 -11.07 21.39
N LEU A 264 16.57 -12.37 21.20
CA LEU A 264 17.62 -13.12 21.92
C LEU A 264 19.03 -12.63 21.57
N LEU A 265 19.33 -12.41 20.29
CA LEU A 265 20.63 -11.89 19.84
C LEU A 265 20.91 -10.49 20.40
N GLY A 266 19.91 -9.60 20.38
CA GLY A 266 20.05 -8.26 20.92
C GLY A 266 20.14 -8.22 22.45
N HIS A 267 19.34 -9.02 23.15
CA HIS A 267 19.44 -9.13 24.61
C HIS A 267 20.74 -9.81 25.04
N ALA A 268 21.29 -10.74 24.25
CA ALA A 268 22.63 -11.26 24.49
C ALA A 268 23.70 -10.17 24.33
N PHE A 269 23.57 -9.30 23.33
CA PHE A 269 24.47 -8.16 23.13
C PHE A 269 24.40 -7.14 24.29
N TYR A 270 23.21 -6.83 24.77
CA TYR A 270 23.01 -5.93 25.92
C TYR A 270 23.14 -6.61 27.29
N GLY A 271 23.35 -7.92 27.35
CA GLY A 271 23.25 -8.73 28.58
C GLY A 271 24.19 -8.30 29.71
N TYR A 272 25.32 -7.66 29.38
CA TYR A 272 26.23 -7.08 30.36
C TYR A 272 25.66 -5.86 31.10
N GLN A 273 24.64 -5.19 30.55
CA GLN A 273 24.02 -4.00 31.12
C GLN A 273 22.88 -4.32 32.09
N ASP A 274 22.19 -5.45 31.91
CA ASP A 274 20.96 -5.81 32.65
C ASP A 274 21.07 -7.17 33.37
N GLY A 275 22.25 -7.79 33.42
CA GLY A 275 22.45 -9.09 34.04
C GLY A 275 21.75 -10.24 33.31
N PHE A 276 21.53 -10.10 32.00
CA PHE A 276 20.81 -11.04 31.13
C PHE A 276 19.32 -11.20 31.47
N GLU A 277 18.72 -10.24 32.18
CA GLU A 277 17.30 -10.32 32.55
C GLU A 277 16.38 -10.24 31.33
N GLY A 278 16.68 -9.36 30.36
CA GLY A 278 15.97 -9.31 29.08
C GLY A 278 16.08 -10.61 28.28
N PHE A 279 17.21 -11.30 28.38
CA PHE A 279 17.43 -12.60 27.73
C PHE A 279 16.56 -13.71 28.34
N LYS A 280 16.55 -13.82 29.68
CA LYS A 280 15.69 -14.78 30.41
C LYS A 280 14.21 -14.52 30.14
N ARG A 281 13.79 -13.25 30.20
CA ARG A 281 12.42 -12.82 29.89
C ARG A 281 12.01 -13.23 28.48
N THR A 282 12.91 -13.05 27.51
CA THR A 282 12.68 -13.45 26.11
C THR A 282 12.51 -14.96 25.93
N ILE A 283 13.31 -15.77 26.61
CA ILE A 283 13.09 -17.23 26.63
C ILE A 283 11.73 -17.57 27.25
N PHE A 284 11.37 -16.89 28.34
CA PHE A 284 10.12 -17.13 29.06
C PHE A 284 8.88 -16.87 28.20
N TYR A 285 8.71 -15.65 27.65
CA TYR A 285 7.47 -15.32 26.92
C TYR A 285 7.36 -16.05 25.57
N ASN A 286 8.48 -16.47 24.98
CA ASN A 286 8.51 -17.30 23.78
C ASN A 286 8.48 -18.81 24.08
N GLY A 287 8.54 -19.27 25.33
CA GLY A 287 8.65 -20.70 25.66
C GLY A 287 7.42 -21.55 25.31
N ALA A 288 6.23 -20.94 25.25
CA ALA A 288 4.97 -21.64 24.97
C ALA A 288 4.50 -21.47 23.51
N VAL A 289 5.41 -21.60 22.53
CA VAL A 289 5.14 -21.41 21.09
C VAL A 289 3.99 -22.27 20.58
N GLN A 290 3.97 -23.57 20.96
CA GLN A 290 2.96 -24.51 20.45
C GLN A 290 1.55 -24.12 20.89
N GLU A 291 1.37 -23.75 22.15
CA GLU A 291 0.07 -23.34 22.69
C GLU A 291 -0.37 -22.00 22.12
N THR A 292 0.55 -21.03 22.01
CA THR A 292 0.28 -19.75 21.35
C THR A 292 -0.18 -19.96 19.90
N ASN A 293 0.51 -20.80 19.14
CA ASN A 293 0.16 -21.07 17.75
C ASN A 293 -1.21 -21.77 17.63
N ARG A 294 -1.50 -22.74 18.50
CA ARG A 294 -2.80 -23.42 18.52
C ARG A 294 -3.95 -22.44 18.76
N ARG A 295 -3.81 -21.55 19.75
CA ARG A 295 -4.80 -20.51 20.06
C ARG A 295 -4.94 -19.50 18.92
N ALA A 296 -3.82 -19.00 18.41
CA ALA A 296 -3.80 -18.05 17.31
C ALA A 296 -4.43 -18.62 16.02
N ILE A 297 -4.22 -19.91 15.70
CA ILE A 297 -4.89 -20.58 14.57
C ILE A 297 -6.40 -20.61 14.79
N LYS A 298 -6.84 -20.98 16.00
CA LYS A 298 -8.26 -21.05 16.33
C LYS A 298 -8.92 -19.67 16.19
N ASP A 299 -8.34 -18.64 16.79
CA ASP A 299 -8.89 -17.27 16.77
C ASP A 299 -8.86 -16.68 15.35
N ALA A 300 -7.78 -16.92 14.60
CA ALA A 300 -7.69 -16.54 13.20
C ALA A 300 -8.76 -17.20 12.34
N TYR A 301 -9.02 -18.50 12.53
CA TYR A 301 -10.06 -19.22 11.81
C TYR A 301 -11.47 -18.74 12.19
N GLU A 302 -11.73 -18.50 13.48
CA GLU A 302 -13.01 -17.98 13.95
C GLU A 302 -13.28 -16.57 13.44
N MET A 303 -12.30 -15.68 13.52
CA MET A 303 -12.40 -14.32 13.00
C MET A 303 -12.56 -14.32 11.48
N MET A 304 -11.81 -15.15 10.75
CA MET A 304 -11.96 -15.31 9.30
C MET A 304 -13.38 -15.76 8.93
N LYS A 305 -13.96 -16.75 9.64
CA LYS A 305 -15.36 -17.17 9.42
C LYS A 305 -16.36 -16.06 9.69
N LYS A 306 -16.19 -15.31 10.80
CA LYS A 306 -17.05 -14.18 11.14
C LYS A 306 -16.95 -13.11 10.04
N ALA A 307 -15.75 -12.79 9.56
CA ALA A 307 -15.49 -11.79 8.55
C ALA A 307 -15.95 -12.26 7.15
N HIS A 308 -15.95 -13.57 6.89
CA HIS A 308 -16.56 -14.14 5.69
C HIS A 308 -18.08 -14.00 5.68
N LYS A 309 -18.74 -14.08 6.85
CA LYS A 309 -20.19 -13.89 6.95
C LYS A 309 -20.57 -12.42 6.87
N ASP A 310 -19.84 -11.57 7.57
CA ASP A 310 -20.11 -10.13 7.66
C ASP A 310 -19.06 -9.29 6.90
N PRO A 311 -19.42 -8.66 5.77
CA PRO A 311 -18.51 -7.77 5.04
C PRO A 311 -18.14 -6.49 5.82
N GLU A 312 -18.90 -6.10 6.86
CA GLU A 312 -18.60 -4.90 7.66
C GLU A 312 -17.54 -5.14 8.74
N MET A 313 -17.56 -6.30 9.38
CA MET A 313 -16.55 -6.66 10.38
C MET A 313 -15.13 -6.76 9.79
N MET A 314 -15.02 -7.21 8.54
CA MET A 314 -13.77 -7.14 7.73
C MET A 314 -13.13 -5.74 7.72
N ILE A 315 -13.97 -4.71 7.62
CA ILE A 315 -13.58 -3.31 7.40
C ILE A 315 -13.16 -2.63 8.70
N LYS A 316 -13.93 -2.86 9.76
CA LYS A 316 -13.70 -2.22 11.06
C LYS A 316 -12.35 -2.58 11.68
N THR A 317 -11.75 -3.70 11.27
CA THR A 317 -10.75 -4.33 12.14
C THR A 317 -9.35 -4.49 11.55
N TYR A 318 -9.17 -4.84 10.27
CA TYR A 318 -7.88 -5.43 9.88
C TYR A 318 -7.06 -4.70 8.81
N ARG A 319 -7.60 -3.91 7.85
CA ARG A 319 -6.79 -3.01 6.99
C ARG A 319 -7.54 -1.78 6.48
N LYS A 320 -6.99 -0.59 6.77
CA LYS A 320 -7.54 0.70 6.32
C LYS A 320 -7.30 0.99 4.82
N ASP A 321 -6.48 0.20 4.13
CA ASP A 321 -6.23 0.32 2.68
C ASP A 321 -7.44 -0.15 1.85
N PHE A 322 -8.34 -0.91 2.48
CA PHE A 322 -9.53 -1.43 1.85
C PHE A 322 -10.61 -0.36 1.72
N VAL A 323 -11.18 -0.27 0.53
CA VAL A 323 -12.03 0.86 0.11
C VAL A 323 -13.52 0.62 0.42
N TYR A 324 -13.87 -0.58 0.86
CA TYR A 324 -15.20 -0.85 1.36
C TYR A 324 -15.35 -0.18 2.71
N LYS A 325 -16.22 0.82 2.77
CA LYS A 325 -16.84 1.33 3.99
C LYS A 325 -18.32 1.42 3.68
N VAL A 326 -19.16 0.56 4.22
CA VAL A 326 -20.60 0.80 4.09
C VAL A 326 -20.88 2.06 4.90
N ASP A 327 -21.16 3.14 4.18
CA ASP A 327 -21.45 4.46 4.74
C ASP A 327 -22.89 4.81 4.37
N LYS A 328 -23.55 5.66 5.15
CA LYS A 328 -24.92 6.14 4.90
C LYS A 328 -25.08 6.74 3.50
N THR A 329 -23.98 7.18 2.89
CA THR A 329 -23.90 7.61 1.50
C THR A 329 -24.48 6.60 0.50
N TRP A 330 -24.35 5.29 0.74
CA TRP A 330 -24.87 4.27 -0.19
C TRP A 330 -26.39 4.20 -0.19
N GLU A 331 -27.01 4.16 0.99
CA GLU A 331 -28.47 4.16 1.15
C GLU A 331 -29.05 5.42 0.50
N LEU A 332 -28.38 6.55 0.71
CA LEU A 332 -28.81 7.83 0.16
C LEU A 332 -28.79 7.88 -1.36
N ILE A 333 -27.76 7.30 -1.97
CA ILE A 333 -27.61 7.24 -3.42
C ILE A 333 -28.57 6.21 -4.04
N GLU A 334 -28.88 5.13 -3.34
CA GLU A 334 -29.94 4.19 -3.74
C GLU A 334 -31.32 4.86 -3.74
N ASP A 335 -31.61 5.71 -2.76
CA ASP A 335 -32.85 6.50 -2.69
C ASP A 335 -32.98 7.54 -3.83
N MET A 336 -31.90 7.84 -4.58
CA MET A 336 -31.96 8.68 -5.79
C MET A 336 -32.51 7.95 -7.03
N ARG A 337 -32.59 6.61 -7.01
CA ARG A 337 -33.13 5.80 -8.13
C ARG A 337 -34.53 6.25 -8.59
N PRO A 338 -35.57 6.33 -7.73
CA PRO A 338 -36.92 6.72 -8.16
C PRO A 338 -36.96 8.13 -8.77
N ILE A 339 -36.09 9.01 -8.30
CA ILE A 339 -35.96 10.39 -8.79
C ILE A 339 -35.43 10.39 -10.23
N TYR A 340 -34.36 9.63 -10.53
CA TYR A 340 -33.82 9.53 -11.89
C TYR A 340 -34.80 8.88 -12.89
N VAL A 341 -35.59 7.91 -12.44
CA VAL A 341 -36.64 7.27 -13.25
C VAL A 341 -37.72 8.28 -13.62
N LYS A 342 -38.25 9.04 -12.65
CA LYS A 342 -39.27 10.07 -12.90
C LYS A 342 -38.77 11.20 -13.80
N GLN A 343 -37.48 11.52 -13.75
CA GLN A 343 -36.86 12.53 -14.60
C GLN A 343 -36.49 12.03 -16.01
N GLY A 344 -36.65 10.73 -16.30
CA GLY A 344 -36.23 10.14 -17.57
C GLY A 344 -34.71 10.16 -17.81
N ASN A 345 -33.90 10.27 -16.75
CA ASN A 345 -32.45 10.38 -16.85
C ASN A 345 -31.78 9.01 -16.91
N TYR A 346 -31.93 8.33 -18.06
CA TYR A 346 -31.41 6.97 -18.26
C TYR A 346 -29.89 6.86 -18.10
N ALA A 347 -29.13 7.90 -18.43
CA ALA A 347 -27.68 7.91 -18.26
C ALA A 347 -27.30 7.85 -16.78
N LYS A 348 -27.93 8.67 -15.92
CA LYS A 348 -27.68 8.63 -14.47
C LYS A 348 -28.21 7.36 -13.81
N LEU A 349 -29.31 6.81 -14.33
CA LEU A 349 -29.80 5.51 -13.89
C LEU A 349 -28.78 4.40 -14.19
N LEU A 350 -28.19 4.38 -15.39
CA LEU A 350 -27.15 3.41 -15.76
C LEU A 350 -25.89 3.55 -14.90
N GLU A 351 -25.43 4.79 -14.64
CA GLU A 351 -24.30 5.04 -13.74
C GLU A 351 -24.60 4.52 -12.33
N LEU A 352 -25.79 4.83 -11.79
CA LEU A 352 -26.24 4.36 -10.49
C LEU A 352 -26.30 2.83 -10.41
N ASP A 353 -26.91 2.18 -11.41
CA ASP A 353 -27.00 0.73 -11.51
C ASP A 353 -25.60 0.09 -11.57
N THR A 354 -24.68 0.68 -12.31
CA THR A 354 -23.29 0.23 -12.38
C THR A 354 -22.61 0.31 -11.01
N VAL A 355 -22.80 1.41 -10.30
CA VAL A 355 -22.22 1.64 -8.97
C VAL A 355 -22.78 0.65 -7.94
N ILE A 356 -24.08 0.36 -7.99
CA ILE A 356 -24.73 -0.66 -7.16
C ILE A 356 -24.23 -2.06 -7.52
N ALA A 357 -24.11 -2.39 -8.81
CA ALA A 357 -23.58 -3.67 -9.25
C ALA A 357 -22.13 -3.89 -8.77
N LEU A 358 -21.27 -2.86 -8.84
CA LEU A 358 -19.91 -2.90 -8.32
C LEU A 358 -19.87 -3.13 -6.80
N LYS A 359 -20.76 -2.47 -6.04
CA LYS A 359 -20.92 -2.72 -4.59
C LYS A 359 -21.31 -4.18 -4.32
N GLN A 360 -22.29 -4.71 -5.06
CA GLN A 360 -22.79 -6.07 -4.89
C GLN A 360 -21.74 -7.12 -5.24
N LEU A 361 -21.09 -7.00 -6.40
CA LEU A 361 -19.95 -7.85 -6.80
C LEU A 361 -18.85 -7.79 -5.75
N GLY A 362 -18.64 -6.60 -5.20
CA GLY A 362 -17.67 -6.36 -4.17
C GLY A 362 -17.92 -7.02 -2.82
N ALA A 363 -19.18 -7.03 -2.39
CA ALA A 363 -19.63 -7.65 -1.16
C ALA A 363 -19.85 -9.16 -1.30
N HIS A 364 -19.90 -9.70 -2.53
CA HIS A 364 -20.23 -11.10 -2.79
C HIS A 364 -19.21 -12.06 -2.13
N PRO A 365 -19.62 -12.98 -1.24
CA PRO A 365 -18.72 -13.86 -0.48
C PRO A 365 -17.70 -14.62 -1.33
N ALA A 366 -18.14 -15.18 -2.46
CA ALA A 366 -17.27 -15.93 -3.37
C ALA A 366 -16.26 -15.06 -4.14
N LEU A 367 -16.47 -13.75 -4.24
CA LEU A 367 -15.52 -12.84 -4.89
C LEU A 367 -14.56 -12.23 -3.87
N ARG A 368 -15.03 -11.96 -2.64
CA ARG A 368 -14.22 -11.38 -1.55
C ARG A 368 -13.40 -12.38 -0.74
N TYR A 369 -13.41 -13.68 -1.06
CA TYR A 369 -12.70 -14.67 -0.26
C TYR A 369 -11.20 -14.38 -0.11
N GLY A 370 -10.56 -13.74 -1.11
CA GLY A 370 -9.16 -13.32 -1.01
C GLY A 370 -8.93 -12.31 0.12
N MET A 371 -9.81 -11.31 0.20
CA MET A 371 -9.83 -10.33 1.30
C MET A 371 -10.10 -11.01 2.64
N THR A 372 -11.09 -11.91 2.70
CA THR A 372 -11.36 -12.73 3.88
C THR A 372 -10.13 -13.54 4.30
N GLY A 373 -9.40 -14.12 3.35
CA GLY A 373 -8.18 -14.87 3.59
C GLY A 373 -7.09 -14.02 4.23
N MET A 374 -7.00 -12.72 3.88
CA MET A 374 -6.04 -11.78 4.49
C MET A 374 -6.28 -11.54 5.99
N VAL A 375 -7.48 -11.79 6.50
CA VAL A 375 -7.77 -11.68 7.96
C VAL A 375 -7.04 -12.74 8.75
N PHE A 376 -6.88 -13.94 8.20
CA PHE A 376 -6.26 -15.06 8.90
C PHE A 376 -4.81 -14.75 9.35
N PRO A 377 -3.86 -14.41 8.45
CA PRO A 377 -2.49 -14.12 8.87
C PRO A 377 -2.40 -12.88 9.75
N ASP A 378 -3.31 -11.91 9.60
CA ASP A 378 -3.34 -10.71 10.42
C ASP A 378 -3.76 -11.04 11.87
N VAL A 379 -4.90 -11.71 12.04
CA VAL A 379 -5.39 -12.14 13.37
C VAL A 379 -4.44 -13.11 14.04
N PHE A 380 -3.82 -14.01 13.26
CA PHE A 380 -2.80 -14.91 13.78
C PHE A 380 -1.64 -14.12 14.39
N ALA A 381 -1.10 -13.13 13.66
CA ALA A 381 -0.03 -12.27 14.17
C ALA A 381 -0.45 -11.44 15.39
N THR A 382 -1.65 -10.85 15.37
CA THR A 382 -2.18 -10.09 16.51
C THR A 382 -2.33 -10.95 17.75
N THR A 383 -2.94 -12.14 17.62
CA THR A 383 -3.19 -13.05 18.73
C THR A 383 -1.89 -13.62 19.29
N HIS A 384 -0.95 -13.96 18.41
CA HIS A 384 0.38 -14.40 18.80
C HIS A 384 1.09 -13.30 19.62
N MET A 385 1.07 -12.06 19.14
CA MET A 385 1.66 -10.93 19.86
C MET A 385 0.92 -10.58 21.15
N ALA A 386 -0.40 -10.78 21.22
CA ALA A 386 -1.18 -10.60 22.44
C ALA A 386 -0.74 -11.60 23.52
N HIS A 387 -0.56 -12.88 23.17
CA HIS A 387 -0.01 -13.87 24.10
C HIS A 387 1.40 -13.50 24.57
N ASN A 388 2.30 -13.16 23.65
CA ASN A 388 3.67 -12.77 24.01
C ASN A 388 3.67 -11.55 24.95
N MET A 389 2.90 -10.50 24.64
CA MET A 389 2.81 -9.31 25.47
C MET A 389 2.14 -9.58 26.82
N SER A 390 1.13 -10.46 26.87
CA SER A 390 0.48 -10.83 28.13
C SER A 390 1.45 -11.55 29.07
N ARG A 391 2.36 -12.37 28.53
CA ARG A 391 3.43 -13.03 29.29
C ARG A 391 4.54 -12.07 29.69
N VAL A 392 4.89 -11.10 28.83
CA VAL A 392 5.83 -10.03 29.20
C VAL A 392 5.30 -9.26 30.40
N ARG A 393 4.03 -8.84 30.37
CA ARG A 393 3.39 -8.12 31.50
C ARG A 393 3.27 -8.99 32.74
N ALA A 394 2.84 -10.25 32.59
CA ALA A 394 2.72 -11.17 33.72
C ALA A 394 4.06 -11.51 34.37
N TYR A 395 5.13 -11.65 33.58
CA TYR A 395 6.48 -11.83 34.10
C TYR A 395 6.92 -10.59 34.88
N ASP A 396 6.75 -9.40 34.31
CA ASP A 396 7.16 -8.15 34.96
C ASP A 396 6.40 -7.90 36.26
N ASP A 397 5.07 -8.07 36.28
CA ASP A 397 4.23 -7.86 37.47
C ASP A 397 4.57 -8.85 38.60
N VAL A 398 4.77 -10.14 38.29
CA VAL A 398 5.06 -11.15 39.34
C VAL A 398 6.50 -11.03 39.85
N PHE A 399 7.46 -10.75 38.97
CA PHE A 399 8.83 -10.52 39.40
C PHE A 399 9.01 -9.19 40.14
N SER A 400 8.27 -8.14 39.77
CA SER A 400 8.28 -6.87 40.53
C SER A 400 7.69 -7.03 41.93
N ASP A 401 6.69 -7.91 42.07
CA ASP A 401 5.98 -8.09 43.34
C ASP A 401 6.68 -9.09 44.29
N LYS A 402 7.34 -10.14 43.76
CA LYS A 402 7.88 -11.25 44.57
C LYS A 402 9.40 -11.48 44.45
N GLY A 403 10.06 -10.96 43.42
CA GLY A 403 11.48 -11.21 43.17
C GLY A 403 11.85 -12.64 42.75
N PHE A 404 10.86 -13.52 42.51
CA PHE A 404 11.02 -14.88 41.97
C PHE A 404 9.83 -15.30 41.10
N ALA A 405 10.03 -16.27 40.20
CA ALA A 405 9.00 -16.79 39.29
C ALA A 405 8.00 -17.71 40.02
N ASP A 406 6.83 -17.19 40.41
CA ASP A 406 5.69 -18.01 40.80
C ASP A 406 4.84 -18.35 39.56
N PHE A 407 4.98 -19.56 39.03
CA PHE A 407 4.35 -19.97 37.77
C PHE A 407 2.81 -19.96 37.83
N ASP A 408 2.21 -20.26 38.98
CA ASP A 408 0.74 -20.29 39.10
C ASP A 408 0.15 -18.87 39.09
N GLU A 409 0.86 -17.90 39.67
CA GLU A 409 0.47 -16.50 39.60
C GLU A 409 0.76 -15.88 38.24
N ILE A 410 1.87 -16.24 37.60
CA ILE A 410 2.17 -15.76 36.24
C ILE A 410 1.09 -16.22 35.26
N LEU A 411 0.59 -17.47 35.36
CA LEU A 411 -0.50 -17.96 34.50
C LEU A 411 -1.83 -17.23 34.74
N LYS A 412 -2.13 -16.88 36.00
CA LYS A 412 -3.34 -16.09 36.34
C LYS A 412 -3.22 -14.65 35.83
N ALA A 413 -2.05 -14.03 36.01
CA ALA A 413 -1.76 -12.69 35.52
C ALA A 413 -1.75 -12.64 33.98
N GLU A 414 -1.18 -13.64 33.31
CA GLU A 414 -1.19 -13.77 31.84
C GLU A 414 -2.63 -13.75 31.32
N LYS A 415 -3.51 -14.57 31.89
CA LYS A 415 -4.91 -14.65 31.47
C LYS A 415 -5.63 -13.31 31.66
N LYS A 416 -5.46 -12.66 32.82
CA LYS A 416 -6.05 -11.35 33.11
C LYS A 416 -5.59 -10.29 32.12
N HIS A 417 -4.29 -10.24 31.83
CA HIS A 417 -3.72 -9.30 30.86
C HIS A 417 -4.24 -9.57 29.46
N TYR A 418 -4.25 -10.82 29.03
CA TYR A 418 -4.75 -11.23 27.71
C TYR A 418 -6.22 -10.83 27.50
N ASP A 419 -7.11 -11.17 28.43
CA ASP A 419 -8.55 -10.85 28.33
C ASP A 419 -8.78 -9.32 28.28
N SER A 420 -7.91 -8.54 28.93
CA SER A 420 -7.96 -7.07 28.91
C SER A 420 -7.52 -6.45 27.58
N MET A 421 -6.88 -7.20 26.68
CA MET A 421 -6.35 -6.69 25.41
C MET A 421 -7.38 -6.65 24.29
N PHE A 422 -8.51 -7.33 24.45
CA PHE A 422 -9.58 -7.43 23.44
C PHE A 422 -10.83 -6.63 23.84
N ASP A 423 -11.63 -6.24 22.86
CA ASP A 423 -12.98 -5.72 23.04
C ASP A 423 -14.05 -6.82 22.94
N ALA A 424 -15.33 -6.44 23.06
CA ALA A 424 -16.45 -7.38 23.03
C ALA A 424 -16.60 -8.11 21.68
N ASP A 425 -16.11 -7.52 20.60
CA ASP A 425 -16.14 -8.09 19.25
C ASP A 425 -14.94 -9.03 18.99
N GLY A 426 -14.02 -9.13 19.95
CA GLY A 426 -12.80 -9.94 19.86
C GLY A 426 -11.68 -9.23 19.09
N LEU A 427 -11.73 -7.90 18.98
CA LEU A 427 -10.73 -7.08 18.29
C LEU A 427 -9.73 -6.53 19.30
N ILE A 428 -8.48 -6.37 18.86
CA ILE A 428 -7.42 -5.86 19.73
C ILE A 428 -7.65 -4.38 20.04
N LYS A 429 -7.74 -4.01 21.32
CA LYS A 429 -7.76 -2.61 21.79
C LYS A 429 -6.44 -2.14 22.40
N ASP A 430 -5.57 -3.08 22.78
CA ASP A 430 -4.24 -2.77 23.33
C ASP A 430 -3.32 -2.12 22.28
N LYS A 431 -2.77 -0.94 22.62
CA LYS A 431 -1.93 -0.16 21.69
C LYS A 431 -0.56 -0.79 21.42
N ALA A 432 0.03 -1.46 22.41
CA ALA A 432 1.34 -2.11 22.25
C ALA A 432 1.23 -3.36 21.37
N VAL A 433 0.20 -4.17 21.59
CA VAL A 433 -0.08 -5.31 20.71
C VAL A 433 -0.37 -4.83 19.30
N ARG A 434 -1.18 -3.77 19.13
CA ARG A 434 -1.49 -3.20 17.81
C ARG A 434 -0.24 -2.67 17.10
N ALA A 435 0.67 -2.01 17.81
CA ALA A 435 1.92 -1.50 17.23
C ALA A 435 2.85 -2.62 16.76
N MET A 436 3.07 -3.65 17.59
CA MET A 436 3.96 -4.77 17.22
C MET A 436 3.36 -5.67 16.15
N ALA A 437 2.06 -5.97 16.24
CA ALA A 437 1.36 -6.76 15.24
C ALA A 437 1.24 -6.00 13.92
N GLY A 438 1.02 -4.68 13.96
CA GLY A 438 0.94 -3.83 12.77
C GLY A 438 2.24 -3.77 11.98
N GLU A 439 3.42 -3.86 12.64
CA GLU A 439 4.70 -4.02 11.94
C GLU A 439 4.77 -5.36 11.20
N ILE A 440 4.37 -6.47 11.84
CA ILE A 440 4.36 -7.81 11.22
C ILE A 440 3.38 -7.86 10.04
N GLN A 441 2.19 -7.29 10.20
CA GLN A 441 1.12 -7.23 9.20
C GLN A 441 1.39 -6.22 8.07
N LEU A 442 2.43 -5.40 8.20
CA LEU A 442 2.74 -4.30 7.28
C LEU A 442 1.62 -3.26 7.15
N ASN A 443 0.91 -2.98 8.26
CA ASN A 443 -0.29 -2.12 8.27
C ASN A 443 -0.18 -0.93 9.26
N MET A 444 1.03 -0.54 9.63
CA MET A 444 1.25 0.68 10.42
C MET A 444 0.90 1.94 9.60
N ASP A 445 0.25 2.90 10.26
CA ASP A 445 0.04 4.25 9.74
C ASP A 445 1.30 5.10 10.02
N ASP A 446 1.90 5.66 8.99
CA ASP A 446 3.03 6.58 9.08
C ASP A 446 2.74 7.89 8.29
N GLY A 447 3.65 8.88 8.34
CA GLY A 447 3.45 10.14 7.62
C GLY A 447 3.37 9.99 6.10
N MET A 448 4.17 9.08 5.52
CA MET A 448 4.25 8.85 4.07
C MET A 448 2.99 8.14 3.54
N SER A 449 2.58 7.06 4.20
CA SER A 449 1.37 6.31 3.89
C SER A 449 0.10 7.16 4.03
N ARG A 450 0.03 8.08 5.02
CA ARG A 450 -1.06 9.06 5.10
C ARG A 450 -1.11 9.97 3.89
N TRP A 451 0.02 10.57 3.51
CA TRP A 451 0.10 11.43 2.32
C TRP A 451 -0.26 10.67 1.04
N ILE A 452 0.27 9.45 0.84
CA ILE A 452 -0.06 8.61 -0.32
C ILE A 452 -1.55 8.23 -0.30
N ASN A 453 -2.11 7.91 0.87
CA ASN A 453 -3.52 7.56 1.00
C ASN A 453 -4.43 8.76 0.69
N GLU A 454 -4.07 9.97 1.12
CA GLU A 454 -4.78 11.21 0.76
C GLU A 454 -4.68 11.48 -0.75
N ALA A 455 -3.49 11.33 -1.34
CA ALA A 455 -3.28 11.51 -2.77
C ALA A 455 -4.07 10.50 -3.60
N THR A 456 -4.02 9.22 -3.25
CA THR A 456 -4.78 8.14 -3.92
C THR A 456 -6.28 8.22 -3.65
N THR A 457 -6.72 8.89 -2.59
CA THR A 457 -8.13 9.18 -2.35
C THR A 457 -8.63 10.32 -3.24
N ALA A 458 -7.83 11.38 -3.38
CA ALA A 458 -8.12 12.50 -4.27
C ALA A 458 -8.01 12.12 -5.76
N TYR A 459 -7.06 11.26 -6.11
CA TYR A 459 -6.78 10.77 -7.46
C TYR A 459 -6.75 9.23 -7.47
N PRO A 460 -7.91 8.57 -7.58
CA PRO A 460 -7.99 7.10 -7.47
C PRO A 460 -7.22 6.34 -8.54
N ILE A 461 -6.94 6.97 -9.68
CA ILE A 461 -6.07 6.41 -10.71
C ILE A 461 -4.64 6.12 -10.21
N LEU A 462 -4.16 6.84 -9.19
CA LEU A 462 -2.85 6.55 -8.60
C LEU A 462 -2.79 5.17 -7.94
N LYS A 463 -3.93 4.58 -7.55
CA LYS A 463 -3.98 3.20 -7.01
C LYS A 463 -3.63 2.14 -8.05
N GLU A 464 -3.62 2.46 -9.35
CA GLU A 464 -3.11 1.55 -10.38
C GLU A 464 -1.65 1.16 -10.12
N VAL A 465 -0.89 2.12 -9.60
CA VAL A 465 0.53 1.95 -9.29
C VAL A 465 0.82 1.89 -7.79
N LEU A 466 -0.10 2.37 -6.95
CA LEU A 466 0.02 2.44 -5.49
C LEU A 466 -1.17 1.77 -4.79
N MET A 467 -1.45 0.52 -5.16
CA MET A 467 -2.63 -0.21 -4.68
C MET A 467 -2.60 -0.49 -3.17
N PHE A 468 -1.41 -0.76 -2.60
CA PHE A 468 -1.23 -1.09 -1.18
C PHE A 468 -0.14 -0.21 -0.53
N PRO A 469 -0.39 1.10 -0.37
CA PRO A 469 0.66 2.04 -0.01
C PRO A 469 1.23 1.82 1.41
N ARG A 470 0.40 1.40 2.38
CA ARG A 470 0.88 1.06 3.73
C ARG A 470 1.75 -0.19 3.69
N THR A 471 1.29 -1.24 3.02
CA THR A 471 2.05 -2.50 2.89
C THR A 471 3.41 -2.25 2.27
N MET A 472 3.49 -1.48 1.19
CA MET A 472 4.76 -1.13 0.54
C MET A 472 5.67 -0.32 1.47
N SER A 473 5.18 0.79 2.05
CA SER A 473 5.97 1.62 2.98
C SER A 473 6.51 0.81 4.17
N ASN A 474 5.64 0.00 4.79
CA ASN A 474 6.00 -0.81 5.94
C ASN A 474 6.93 -1.96 5.57
N ALA A 475 6.74 -2.61 4.41
CA ALA A 475 7.64 -3.64 3.90
C ALA A 475 9.04 -3.08 3.71
N THR A 476 9.15 -1.91 3.06
CA THR A 476 10.43 -1.22 2.85
C THR A 476 11.10 -0.90 4.17
N LYS A 477 10.37 -0.35 5.14
CA LYS A 477 10.92 0.00 6.45
C LYS A 477 11.36 -1.23 7.24
N LEU A 478 10.54 -2.28 7.27
CA LEU A 478 10.88 -3.54 7.93
C LEU A 478 12.12 -4.15 7.28
N ALA A 479 12.16 -4.24 5.96
CA ALA A 479 13.32 -4.69 5.20
C ALA A 479 14.58 -3.87 5.51
N ALA A 480 14.47 -2.54 5.50
CA ALA A 480 15.60 -1.64 5.76
C ALA A 480 16.17 -1.81 7.17
N SER A 481 15.35 -2.23 8.15
CA SER A 481 15.77 -2.48 9.54
C SER A 481 16.77 -3.63 9.71
N TYR A 482 16.94 -4.47 8.69
CA TYR A 482 17.95 -5.53 8.64
C TYR A 482 19.23 -5.08 7.92
N THR A 483 19.30 -3.84 7.44
CA THR A 483 20.44 -3.34 6.66
C THR A 483 21.11 -2.17 7.38
N PRO A 484 22.41 -1.88 7.13
CA PRO A 484 23.11 -0.78 7.78
C PRO A 484 22.44 0.60 7.61
N ILE A 485 21.57 0.76 6.62
CA ILE A 485 20.80 1.99 6.38
C ILE A 485 19.96 2.37 7.60
N SER A 486 19.42 1.41 8.36
CA SER A 486 18.61 1.70 9.55
C SER A 486 19.41 2.23 10.73
N LEU A 487 20.74 2.16 10.70
CA LEU A 487 21.62 2.74 11.72
C LEU A 487 21.92 4.22 11.46
N LEU A 488 21.50 4.80 10.34
CA LEU A 488 21.68 6.23 10.10
C LEU A 488 20.82 7.04 11.10
N PRO A 489 21.43 7.88 11.96
CA PRO A 489 20.71 8.60 13.00
C PRO A 489 19.60 9.49 12.45
N GLY A 490 18.41 9.44 13.06
CA GLY A 490 17.28 10.33 12.74
C GLY A 490 16.50 9.98 11.47
N ILE A 491 16.94 8.99 10.68
CA ILE A 491 16.27 8.61 9.43
C ILE A 491 15.09 7.66 9.67
N SER A 492 15.08 6.92 10.79
CA SER A 492 14.05 5.91 11.04
C SER A 492 13.69 5.75 12.51
N ARG A 493 12.46 5.28 12.79
CA ARG A 493 12.04 4.85 14.13
C ARG A 493 12.98 3.81 14.75
N TYR A 494 13.64 2.99 13.92
CA TYR A 494 14.61 1.98 14.34
C TYR A 494 15.86 2.64 14.91
N SER A 495 16.49 3.57 14.15
CA SER A 495 17.65 4.34 14.63
C SER A 495 17.34 5.10 15.93
N LYS A 496 16.19 5.78 16.01
CA LYS A 496 15.77 6.49 17.22
C LYS A 496 15.64 5.55 18.42
N THR A 497 15.09 4.35 18.22
CA THR A 497 14.96 3.35 19.29
C THR A 497 16.32 2.78 19.73
N ILE A 498 17.23 2.51 18.78
CA ILE A 498 18.58 1.98 19.06
C ILE A 498 19.44 2.99 19.83
N TYR A 499 19.40 4.26 19.42
CA TYR A 499 20.25 5.31 19.97
C TYR A 499 19.65 6.06 21.17
N ALA A 500 18.39 5.79 21.54
CA ALA A 500 17.75 6.42 22.70
C ALA A 500 18.52 6.08 24.00
N LYS A 501 18.80 7.11 24.82
CA LYS A 501 19.54 6.97 26.07
C LYS A 501 18.80 7.58 27.27
N THR A 502 18.19 8.75 27.09
CA THR A 502 17.46 9.46 28.15
C THR A 502 15.98 9.07 28.17
N ASP A 503 15.27 9.41 29.25
CA ASP A 503 13.83 9.13 29.36
C ASP A 503 13.00 9.89 28.32
N ASP A 504 13.42 11.10 27.97
CA ASP A 504 12.81 11.89 26.92
C ASP A 504 13.04 11.25 25.54
N ASP A 505 14.27 10.78 25.25
CA ASP A 505 14.56 10.05 24.00
C ASP A 505 13.75 8.76 23.90
N ILE A 506 13.54 8.08 25.03
CA ILE A 506 12.80 6.82 25.11
C ILE A 506 11.31 7.08 24.94
N ALA A 507 10.79 8.15 25.53
CA ALA A 507 9.43 8.61 25.31
C ALA A 507 9.21 8.99 23.83
N GLU A 508 10.14 9.69 23.19
CA GLU A 508 10.07 10.03 21.76
C GLU A 508 10.12 8.76 20.89
N ALA A 509 11.05 7.84 21.17
CA ALA A 509 11.15 6.58 20.45
C ALA A 509 9.88 5.74 20.57
N LEU A 510 9.27 5.67 21.75
CA LEU A 510 8.00 4.98 21.97
C LEU A 510 6.83 5.68 21.24
N LEU A 511 6.81 7.01 21.20
CA LEU A 511 5.79 7.78 20.47
C LEU A 511 5.81 7.48 18.97
N GLU A 512 6.99 7.27 18.37
CA GLU A 512 7.14 6.83 16.97
C GLU A 512 6.51 5.45 16.70
N HIS A 513 6.36 4.62 17.74
CA HIS A 513 5.62 3.35 17.69
C HIS A 513 4.14 3.50 18.10
N GLY A 514 3.65 4.73 18.30
CA GLY A 514 2.29 5.02 18.74
C GLY A 514 2.05 4.77 20.24
N LEU A 515 3.12 4.63 21.02
CA LEU A 515 3.09 4.36 22.45
C LEU A 515 3.38 5.62 23.24
N ILE A 516 2.49 5.95 24.16
CA ILE A 516 2.71 7.06 25.10
C ILE A 516 3.28 6.44 26.36
N MET A 517 4.52 6.77 26.71
CA MET A 517 5.24 6.19 27.86
C MET A 517 4.39 6.25 29.15
N ALA A 518 3.77 7.40 29.43
CA ALA A 518 2.92 7.61 30.60
C ALA A 518 1.62 6.78 30.63
N LYS A 519 1.17 6.24 29.49
CA LYS A 519 -0.09 5.47 29.38
C LYS A 519 0.13 4.00 29.06
N THR A 520 1.38 3.58 28.87
CA THR A 520 1.73 2.22 28.44
C THR A 520 2.25 1.47 29.66
N PRO A 521 1.56 0.41 30.12
CA PRO A 521 2.09 -0.44 31.18
C PRO A 521 3.47 -0.97 30.79
N ASN A 522 4.42 -0.90 31.71
CA ASN A 522 5.79 -1.42 31.58
C ASN A 522 6.50 -0.87 30.32
N ALA A 523 6.27 0.42 30.02
CA ALA A 523 6.77 1.10 28.82
C ALA A 523 8.29 0.95 28.60
N ARG A 524 9.08 0.98 29.69
CA ARG A 524 10.53 0.78 29.62
C ARG A 524 10.89 -0.62 29.10
N VAL A 525 10.24 -1.65 29.61
CA VAL A 525 10.43 -3.05 29.19
C VAL A 525 10.04 -3.24 27.73
N VAL A 526 8.96 -2.58 27.30
CA VAL A 526 8.56 -2.58 25.88
C VAL A 526 9.65 -1.94 25.01
N TRP A 527 10.20 -0.80 25.43
CA TRP A 527 11.31 -0.16 24.73
C TRP A 527 12.57 -1.04 24.70
N GLU A 528 12.97 -1.66 25.83
CA GLU A 528 14.13 -2.56 25.90
C GLU A 528 14.00 -3.72 24.93
N ASN A 529 12.82 -4.33 24.85
CA ASN A 529 12.53 -5.41 23.90
C ASN A 529 12.60 -4.95 22.44
N LEU A 530 12.08 -3.76 22.12
CA LEU A 530 12.18 -3.19 20.77
C LEU A 530 13.64 -2.86 20.41
N ARG A 531 14.40 -2.30 21.35
CA ARG A 531 15.83 -2.00 21.16
C ARG A 531 16.62 -3.28 20.91
N ALA A 532 16.42 -4.30 21.73
CA ALA A 532 17.05 -5.60 21.56
C ALA A 532 16.66 -6.25 20.22
N GLU A 533 15.38 -6.24 19.86
CA GLU A 533 14.92 -6.77 18.57
C GLU A 533 15.63 -6.08 17.39
N TYR A 534 15.69 -4.76 17.36
CA TYR A 534 16.32 -4.03 16.24
C TYR A 534 17.83 -4.21 16.18
N THR A 535 18.53 -4.21 17.32
CA THR A 535 19.96 -4.53 17.36
C THR A 535 20.21 -5.98 16.93
N GLY A 536 19.33 -6.91 17.33
CA GLY A 536 19.36 -8.31 16.91
C GLY A 536 19.20 -8.51 15.40
N ARG A 537 18.33 -7.72 14.75
CA ARG A 537 18.19 -7.74 13.27
C ARG A 537 19.54 -7.46 12.60
N MET A 538 20.28 -6.46 13.08
CA MET A 538 21.62 -6.13 12.55
C MET A 538 22.65 -7.23 12.79
N ILE A 539 22.66 -7.83 13.99
CA ILE A 539 23.56 -8.94 14.32
C ILE A 539 23.26 -10.14 13.42
N LEU A 540 21.99 -10.51 13.28
CA LEU A 540 21.57 -11.62 12.43
C LEU A 540 21.98 -11.38 10.97
N SER A 541 21.78 -10.17 10.45
CA SER A 541 22.24 -9.81 9.10
C SER A 541 23.74 -9.96 8.94
N GLY A 542 24.54 -9.51 9.92
CA GLY A 542 25.99 -9.72 9.92
C GLY A 542 26.36 -11.21 9.90
N MET A 543 25.68 -12.03 10.70
CA MET A 543 25.89 -13.48 10.73
C MET A 543 25.53 -14.16 9.41
N ILE A 544 24.42 -13.76 8.76
CA ILE A 544 24.01 -14.28 7.45
C ILE A 544 25.07 -13.94 6.40
N VAL A 545 25.49 -12.67 6.33
CA VAL A 545 26.51 -12.22 5.38
C VAL A 545 27.80 -13.01 5.58
N THR A 546 28.32 -13.09 6.80
CA THR A 546 29.59 -13.79 7.07
C THR A 546 29.46 -15.30 6.84
N GLY A 547 28.36 -15.93 7.28
CA GLY A 547 28.18 -17.38 7.20
C GLY A 547 27.89 -17.90 5.78
N LEU A 548 27.25 -17.09 4.94
CA LEU A 548 26.85 -17.49 3.59
C LEU A 548 27.68 -16.84 2.48
N PHE A 549 28.70 -16.02 2.80
CA PHE A 549 29.53 -15.36 1.79
C PHE A 549 30.19 -16.35 0.82
N SER A 550 30.84 -17.40 1.34
CA SER A 550 31.48 -18.42 0.51
C SER A 550 30.46 -19.19 -0.33
N HIS A 551 29.27 -19.44 0.22
CA HIS A 551 28.17 -20.10 -0.48
C HIS A 551 27.63 -19.23 -1.63
N ALA A 552 27.47 -17.93 -1.41
CA ALA A 552 27.10 -16.97 -2.45
C ALA A 552 28.17 -16.88 -3.55
N MET A 553 29.46 -16.81 -3.18
CA MET A 553 30.58 -16.76 -4.12
C MET A 553 30.68 -18.02 -5.00
N ALA A 554 30.17 -19.15 -4.51
CA ALA A 554 30.05 -20.40 -5.28
C ALA A 554 28.84 -20.42 -6.23
N GLY A 555 28.05 -19.35 -6.31
CA GLY A 555 26.85 -19.27 -7.14
C GLY A 555 25.63 -19.98 -6.54
N ASN A 556 25.67 -20.38 -5.26
CA ASN A 556 24.58 -21.11 -4.61
C ASN A 556 23.48 -20.20 -4.02
N ILE A 557 23.55 -18.90 -4.30
CA ILE A 557 22.53 -17.90 -3.93
C ILE A 557 22.35 -16.98 -5.14
N THR A 558 21.13 -16.89 -5.67
CA THR A 558 20.82 -16.02 -6.81
C THR A 558 20.06 -14.78 -6.34
N GLY A 559 20.56 -13.60 -6.72
CA GLY A 559 19.95 -12.32 -6.40
C GLY A 559 18.94 -11.84 -7.46
N PRO A 560 18.63 -10.54 -7.50
CA PRO A 560 17.72 -9.94 -8.49
C PRO A 560 18.24 -9.95 -9.95
N GLY A 561 19.49 -10.38 -10.18
CA GLY A 561 20.13 -10.41 -11.51
C GLY A 561 20.80 -9.09 -11.89
N HIS A 562 21.18 -8.97 -13.16
CA HIS A 562 21.99 -7.85 -13.69
C HIS A 562 21.29 -6.47 -13.56
N TYR A 563 22.08 -5.38 -13.50
CA TYR A 563 21.54 -4.02 -13.26
C TYR A 563 20.81 -3.48 -14.49
N ASN A 564 21.38 -3.69 -15.67
CA ASN A 564 20.74 -3.39 -16.94
C ASN A 564 19.49 -4.28 -17.13
N GLN A 565 18.33 -3.64 -17.33
CA GLN A 565 17.05 -4.32 -17.53
C GLN A 565 17.04 -5.24 -18.76
N ALA A 566 17.73 -4.86 -19.84
CA ALA A 566 17.80 -5.67 -21.05
C ALA A 566 18.54 -6.99 -20.78
N GLU A 567 19.69 -6.93 -20.12
CA GLU A 567 20.48 -8.11 -19.74
C GLU A 567 19.75 -9.01 -18.75
N ARG A 568 19.13 -8.42 -17.71
CA ARG A 568 18.32 -9.18 -16.77
C ARG A 568 17.14 -9.89 -17.45
N SER A 569 16.46 -9.20 -18.37
CA SER A 569 15.37 -9.83 -19.13
C SER A 569 15.88 -10.98 -20.00
N LYS A 570 17.09 -10.89 -20.56
CA LYS A 570 17.70 -11.99 -21.31
C LYS A 570 18.06 -13.15 -20.40
N GLN A 571 18.66 -12.90 -19.24
CA GLN A 571 18.99 -13.92 -18.24
C GLN A 571 17.76 -14.74 -17.84
N ILE A 572 16.66 -14.08 -17.48
CA ILE A 572 15.39 -14.74 -17.13
C ILE A 572 14.87 -15.57 -18.31
N LYS A 573 14.97 -15.02 -19.53
CA LYS A 573 14.62 -15.72 -20.76
C LYS A 573 15.53 -16.91 -21.07
N ASN A 574 16.75 -16.95 -20.53
CA ASN A 574 17.69 -18.08 -20.63
C ASN A 574 17.56 -19.06 -19.44
N GLY A 575 16.54 -18.88 -18.59
CA GLY A 575 16.23 -19.80 -17.49
C GLY A 575 16.77 -19.39 -16.12
N PHE A 576 17.36 -18.20 -15.98
CA PHE A 576 17.81 -17.67 -14.68
C PHE A 576 16.64 -17.52 -13.70
N LYS A 577 16.78 -18.11 -12.51
CA LYS A 577 15.78 -18.02 -11.43
C LYS A 577 16.26 -17.05 -10.34
N PRO A 578 15.66 -15.86 -10.20
CA PRO A 578 16.08 -14.91 -9.17
C PRO A 578 15.58 -15.31 -7.78
N HIS A 579 16.29 -14.84 -6.74
CA HIS A 579 15.93 -14.99 -5.32
C HIS A 579 15.89 -16.43 -4.80
N MET A 580 16.79 -17.28 -5.29
CA MET A 580 16.86 -18.69 -4.88
C MET A 580 18.08 -18.93 -4.00
N LEU A 581 17.93 -19.83 -3.02
CA LEU A 581 18.99 -20.36 -2.18
C LEU A 581 19.11 -21.87 -2.41
N LEU A 582 20.28 -22.36 -2.78
CA LEU A 582 20.53 -23.79 -2.89
C LEU A 582 20.73 -24.38 -1.50
N VAL A 583 19.89 -25.34 -1.14
CA VAL A 583 19.96 -26.06 0.14
C VAL A 583 20.47 -27.47 -0.10
N PRO A 584 21.65 -27.82 0.44
CA PRO A 584 22.19 -29.16 0.31
C PRO A 584 21.40 -30.14 1.18
N VAL A 585 21.09 -31.33 0.65
CA VAL A 585 20.42 -32.38 1.42
C VAL A 585 21.47 -33.23 2.15
N PRO A 586 21.46 -33.28 3.49
CA PRO A 586 22.42 -34.09 4.25
C PRO A 586 22.37 -35.55 3.82
N GLY A 587 23.50 -36.08 3.32
CA GLY A 587 23.62 -37.47 2.86
C GLY A 587 22.99 -37.78 1.49
N GLY A 588 22.38 -36.80 0.82
CA GLY A 588 21.74 -36.98 -0.48
C GLY A 588 22.67 -36.84 -1.69
N GLY A 589 23.81 -36.16 -1.53
CA GLY A 589 24.70 -35.83 -2.64
C GLY A 589 24.13 -34.80 -3.60
N GLU A 590 24.99 -34.29 -4.48
CA GLU A 590 24.79 -33.16 -5.40
C GLU A 590 23.54 -33.21 -6.32
N LYS A 591 22.92 -34.39 -6.48
CA LYS A 591 21.70 -34.59 -7.30
C LYS A 591 20.40 -34.40 -6.52
N ASN A 592 20.47 -34.43 -5.19
CA ASN A 592 19.31 -34.30 -4.30
C ASN A 592 19.18 -32.89 -3.72
N ASP A 593 20.14 -32.01 -3.97
CA ASP A 593 20.09 -30.61 -3.58
C ASP A 593 19.00 -29.88 -4.36
N PHE A 594 18.33 -28.93 -3.70
CA PHE A 594 17.22 -28.19 -4.29
C PHE A 594 17.30 -26.71 -3.95
N TRP A 595 16.78 -25.90 -4.87
CA TRP A 595 16.68 -24.47 -4.73
C TRP A 595 15.37 -24.09 -4.04
N ILE A 596 15.45 -23.19 -3.07
CA ILE A 596 14.32 -22.64 -2.34
C ILE A 596 14.24 -21.12 -2.58
N ASP A 597 13.05 -20.63 -2.93
CA ASP A 597 12.78 -19.19 -3.02
C ASP A 597 12.75 -18.54 -1.63
N TYR A 598 13.58 -17.52 -1.42
CA TYR A 598 13.65 -16.78 -0.15
C TYR A 598 12.90 -15.43 -0.21
N SER A 599 12.28 -15.08 -1.34
CA SER A 599 11.74 -13.74 -1.58
C SER A 599 10.57 -13.34 -0.65
N GLY A 600 9.90 -14.32 -0.04
CA GLY A 600 8.76 -14.11 0.86
C GLY A 600 9.13 -13.77 2.31
N ILE A 601 10.42 -13.74 2.68
CA ILE A 601 10.87 -13.54 4.07
C ILE A 601 11.49 -12.15 4.23
N PRO A 602 10.78 -11.17 4.84
CA PRO A 602 11.30 -9.82 5.04
C PRO A 602 12.61 -9.82 5.85
N GLY A 603 13.54 -8.96 5.46
CA GLY A 603 14.87 -8.86 6.08
C GLY A 603 15.85 -9.86 5.50
N VAL A 604 15.52 -11.16 5.53
CA VAL A 604 16.36 -12.23 4.95
C VAL A 604 16.52 -12.02 3.44
N LYS A 605 15.43 -11.72 2.73
CA LYS A 605 15.48 -11.39 1.30
C LYS A 605 16.49 -10.30 0.99
N GLN A 606 16.43 -9.17 1.67
CA GLN A 606 17.28 -8.02 1.37
C GLN A 606 18.75 -8.32 1.64
N VAL A 607 19.05 -9.02 2.73
CA VAL A 607 20.43 -9.40 3.06
C VAL A 607 20.98 -10.39 2.03
N LEU A 608 20.20 -11.40 1.65
CA LEU A 608 20.59 -12.39 0.65
C LEU A 608 20.68 -11.78 -0.76
N ASP A 609 19.80 -10.86 -1.13
CA ASP A 609 19.85 -10.14 -2.41
C ASP A 609 21.12 -9.30 -2.53
N ILE A 610 21.45 -8.52 -1.49
CA ILE A 610 22.68 -7.75 -1.43
C ILE A 610 23.89 -8.68 -1.54
N LEU A 611 23.92 -9.75 -0.75
CA LEU A 611 25.00 -10.73 -0.74
C LEU A 611 25.18 -11.40 -2.11
N ALA A 612 24.09 -11.88 -2.70
CA ALA A 612 24.08 -12.57 -3.97
C ALA A 612 24.45 -11.66 -5.13
N SER A 613 23.99 -10.41 -5.14
CA SER A 613 24.40 -9.44 -6.16
C SER A 613 25.88 -9.07 -6.06
N LEU A 614 26.41 -8.90 -4.84
CA LEU A 614 27.85 -8.67 -4.66
C LEU A 614 28.67 -9.85 -5.17
N ALA A 615 28.26 -11.09 -4.86
CA ALA A 615 28.90 -12.30 -5.36
C ALA A 615 28.78 -12.43 -6.90
N TYR A 616 27.61 -12.13 -7.46
CA TYR A 616 27.37 -12.10 -8.90
C TYR A 616 28.33 -11.15 -9.60
N TYR A 617 28.41 -9.87 -9.18
CA TYR A 617 29.30 -8.89 -9.82
C TYR A 617 30.78 -9.15 -9.55
N ALA A 618 31.13 -9.87 -8.48
CA ALA A 618 32.51 -10.27 -8.22
C ALA A 618 33.00 -11.40 -9.16
N ASN A 619 32.07 -12.17 -9.74
CA ASN A 619 32.34 -13.27 -10.66
C ASN A 619 32.02 -12.93 -12.13
N ASP A 620 31.48 -11.74 -12.40
CA ASP A 620 31.10 -11.26 -13.73
C ASP A 620 32.34 -11.08 -14.63
N ILE A 621 32.25 -11.59 -15.86
CA ILE A 621 33.35 -11.59 -16.84
C ILE A 621 33.21 -10.40 -17.80
N ASP A 622 31.98 -9.95 -18.03
CA ASP A 622 31.65 -8.92 -19.00
C ASP A 622 32.12 -7.54 -18.55
N GLU A 623 31.99 -7.24 -17.25
CA GLU A 623 32.32 -5.93 -16.66
C GLU A 623 33.15 -6.09 -15.38
N ALA A 624 34.17 -5.24 -15.17
CA ALA A 624 34.98 -5.32 -13.95
C ALA A 624 34.16 -4.92 -12.70
N PHE A 625 34.50 -5.44 -11.53
CA PHE A 625 33.72 -5.19 -10.31
C PHE A 625 33.58 -3.69 -9.96
N LEU A 626 34.68 -2.92 -10.06
CA LEU A 626 34.67 -1.48 -9.78
C LEU A 626 34.16 -0.61 -10.94
N GLU A 627 34.03 -1.18 -12.13
CA GLU A 627 33.45 -0.50 -13.29
C GLU A 627 31.94 -0.38 -13.09
N SER A 628 31.42 0.84 -13.28
CA SER A 628 30.04 1.20 -12.97
C SER A 628 29.62 0.87 -11.52
N ILE A 629 30.55 0.93 -10.56
CA ILE A 629 30.27 0.55 -9.16
C ILE A 629 29.11 1.35 -8.56
N GLU A 630 28.97 2.63 -8.91
CA GLU A 630 27.83 3.44 -8.48
C GLU A 630 26.51 2.84 -8.99
N SER A 631 26.40 2.59 -10.29
CA SER A 631 25.22 1.97 -10.91
C SER A 631 24.94 0.58 -10.34
N LYS A 632 25.97 -0.23 -10.11
CA LYS A 632 25.86 -1.57 -9.51
C LYS A 632 25.38 -1.48 -8.07
N LEU A 633 26.00 -0.66 -7.21
CA LEU A 633 25.58 -0.48 -5.82
C LEU A 633 24.17 0.11 -5.72
N MET A 634 23.86 1.13 -6.52
CA MET A 634 22.53 1.72 -6.60
C MET A 634 21.49 0.70 -7.07
N TRP A 635 21.83 -0.16 -8.03
CA TRP A 635 20.97 -1.27 -8.44
C TRP A 635 20.81 -2.30 -7.33
N VAL A 636 21.88 -2.76 -6.68
CA VAL A 636 21.81 -3.74 -5.60
C VAL A 636 20.91 -3.25 -4.48
N LEU A 637 21.10 -2.00 -4.05
CA LEU A 637 20.25 -1.39 -3.04
C LEU A 637 18.81 -1.25 -3.56
N SER A 638 18.61 -0.61 -4.71
CA SER A 638 17.25 -0.40 -5.24
C SER A 638 16.53 -1.71 -5.49
N ALA A 639 17.11 -2.70 -6.17
CA ALA A 639 16.50 -3.99 -6.50
C ALA A 639 16.17 -4.83 -5.26
N SER A 640 17.00 -4.77 -4.22
CA SER A 640 16.72 -5.43 -2.93
C SER A 640 15.44 -4.89 -2.29
N PHE A 641 15.13 -3.61 -2.51
CA PHE A 641 13.93 -2.94 -2.00
C PHE A 641 12.84 -2.71 -3.06
N ALA A 642 13.10 -2.92 -4.36
CA ALA A 642 12.31 -2.34 -5.45
C ALA A 642 10.86 -2.80 -5.43
N ARG A 643 10.65 -4.13 -5.30
CA ARG A 643 9.31 -4.75 -5.15
C ARG A 643 8.53 -4.21 -3.97
N ASP A 644 9.24 -3.72 -2.96
CA ASP A 644 8.68 -3.31 -1.68
C ASP A 644 8.49 -1.77 -1.61
N THR A 645 9.07 -0.99 -2.53
CA THR A 645 9.07 0.49 -2.46
C THR A 645 7.90 1.15 -3.22
N PRO A 646 7.26 2.18 -2.63
CA PRO A 646 6.27 3.00 -3.34
C PRO A 646 6.82 3.72 -4.59
N LEU A 647 8.13 3.97 -4.65
CA LEU A 647 8.78 4.71 -5.74
C LEU A 647 8.72 3.96 -7.08
N GLN A 648 8.74 2.63 -7.06
CA GLN A 648 8.59 1.82 -8.27
C GLN A 648 7.24 2.06 -8.96
N GLY A 649 6.19 2.36 -8.20
CA GLY A 649 4.89 2.72 -8.76
C GLY A 649 4.94 3.95 -9.67
N PHE A 650 5.91 4.84 -9.48
CA PHE A 650 6.06 6.04 -10.31
C PHE A 650 6.96 5.82 -11.55
N GLU A 651 7.68 4.71 -11.63
CA GLU A 651 8.58 4.39 -12.76
C GLU A 651 7.85 4.44 -14.12
N PRO A 652 6.63 3.89 -14.29
CA PRO A 652 5.90 4.02 -15.56
C PRO A 652 5.54 5.46 -15.92
N LEU A 653 5.30 6.33 -14.94
CA LEU A 653 4.97 7.74 -15.15
C LEU A 653 6.21 8.54 -15.54
N VAL A 654 7.35 8.29 -14.90
CA VAL A 654 8.64 8.90 -15.24
C VAL A 654 9.08 8.48 -16.64
N ASN A 655 9.00 7.18 -16.95
CA ASN A 655 9.36 6.65 -18.27
C ASN A 655 8.44 7.19 -19.38
N PHE A 656 7.15 7.37 -19.10
CA PHE A 656 6.21 8.03 -20.02
C PHE A 656 6.60 9.49 -20.30
N LEU A 657 6.93 10.27 -19.27
CA LEU A 657 7.39 11.65 -19.42
C LEU A 657 8.71 11.75 -20.21
N ASN A 658 9.55 10.71 -20.11
CA ASN A 658 10.80 10.57 -20.86
C ASN A 658 10.61 9.95 -22.27
N GLY A 659 9.37 9.68 -22.70
CA GLY A 659 9.06 9.23 -24.06
C GLY A 659 9.04 7.70 -24.28
N ASP A 660 9.22 6.87 -23.24
CA ASP A 660 9.08 5.42 -23.34
C ASP A 660 7.66 4.95 -22.97
N MET A 661 6.90 4.55 -23.99
CA MET A 661 5.53 4.03 -23.84
C MET A 661 5.47 2.57 -23.36
N SER A 662 6.59 1.85 -23.33
CA SER A 662 6.63 0.41 -23.03
C SER A 662 6.17 0.13 -21.61
N ALA A 663 6.64 0.91 -20.64
CA ALA A 663 6.23 0.82 -19.24
C ALA A 663 4.73 1.13 -19.06
N PHE A 664 4.21 2.10 -19.81
CA PHE A 664 2.79 2.46 -19.81
C PHE A 664 1.90 1.32 -20.35
N TYR A 665 2.31 0.65 -21.44
CA TYR A 665 1.58 -0.51 -21.97
C TYR A 665 1.55 -1.66 -20.97
N GLN A 666 2.67 -1.96 -20.31
CA GLN A 666 2.73 -3.00 -19.27
C GLN A 666 1.82 -2.67 -18.09
N GLN A 667 1.84 -1.42 -17.63
CA GLN A 667 0.98 -0.95 -16.56
C GLN A 667 -0.51 -1.02 -16.94
N THR A 668 -0.84 -0.66 -18.18
CA THR A 668 -2.22 -0.76 -18.69
C THR A 668 -2.70 -2.21 -18.73
N LYS A 669 -1.86 -3.15 -19.19
CA LYS A 669 -2.13 -4.59 -19.15
C LYS A 669 -2.38 -5.10 -17.72
N GLN A 670 -1.51 -4.67 -16.80
CA GLN A 670 -1.62 -4.98 -15.37
C GLN A 670 -2.88 -4.40 -14.74
N SER A 671 -3.33 -3.22 -15.18
CA SER A 671 -4.56 -2.59 -14.73
C SER A 671 -5.79 -3.38 -15.20
N ILE A 672 -5.88 -3.61 -16.52
CA ILE A 672 -7.05 -4.27 -17.14
C ILE A 672 -7.26 -5.67 -16.59
N LYS A 673 -6.19 -6.45 -16.35
CA LYS A 673 -6.35 -7.81 -15.81
C LYS A 673 -7.00 -7.83 -14.42
N THR A 674 -6.89 -6.76 -13.62
CA THR A 674 -7.52 -6.69 -12.28
C THR A 674 -9.06 -6.65 -12.34
N LEU A 675 -9.62 -6.38 -13.51
CA LEU A 675 -11.07 -6.41 -13.76
C LEU A 675 -11.59 -7.83 -13.97
N ILE A 676 -10.72 -8.80 -14.30
CA ILE A 676 -11.12 -10.20 -14.50
C ILE A 676 -11.47 -10.81 -13.15
N PRO A 677 -12.69 -11.35 -12.96
CA PRO A 677 -13.10 -11.99 -11.73
C PRO A 677 -12.12 -13.09 -11.28
N GLN A 678 -11.69 -13.02 -10.02
CA GLN A 678 -10.79 -14.02 -9.41
C GLN A 678 -9.47 -14.25 -10.17
N ILE A 679 -8.94 -13.23 -10.87
CA ILE A 679 -7.72 -13.35 -11.66
C ILE A 679 -6.52 -13.94 -10.89
N GLY A 680 -6.41 -13.66 -9.59
CA GLY A 680 -5.36 -14.23 -8.74
C GLY A 680 -5.44 -15.77 -8.67
N THR A 681 -6.63 -16.34 -8.57
CA THR A 681 -6.81 -17.80 -8.57
C THR A 681 -6.78 -18.39 -9.96
N LEU A 682 -7.32 -17.69 -10.96
CA LEU A 682 -7.16 -18.12 -12.35
C LEU A 682 -5.67 -18.24 -12.72
N GLN A 683 -4.81 -17.35 -12.24
CA GLN A 683 -3.36 -17.44 -12.44
C GLN A 683 -2.71 -18.63 -11.72
N VAL A 684 -3.17 -18.98 -10.52
CA VAL A 684 -2.70 -20.19 -9.82
C VAL A 684 -3.09 -21.44 -10.61
N VAL A 685 -4.36 -21.55 -11.01
CA VAL A 685 -4.85 -22.67 -11.83
C VAL A 685 -4.12 -22.71 -13.17
N GLU A 686 -3.89 -21.56 -13.78
CA GLU A 686 -3.13 -21.46 -15.03
C GLU A 686 -1.70 -21.96 -14.85
N THR A 687 -1.02 -21.63 -13.76
CA THR A 687 0.33 -22.12 -13.48
C THR A 687 0.35 -23.64 -13.25
N ILE A 688 -0.75 -24.24 -12.74
CA ILE A 688 -0.91 -25.70 -12.64
C ILE A 688 -1.04 -26.33 -14.04
N ILE A 689 -1.79 -25.69 -14.95
CA ILE A 689 -2.05 -26.19 -16.30
C ILE A 689 -0.82 -25.98 -17.20
N SER A 690 -0.32 -24.74 -17.26
CA SER A 690 0.78 -24.26 -18.09
C SER A 690 1.59 -23.21 -17.31
N ASP A 691 2.72 -23.63 -16.73
CA ASP A 691 3.72 -22.76 -16.10
C ASP A 691 4.75 -22.19 -17.08
N ALA A 692 4.66 -22.58 -18.35
CA ALA A 692 5.54 -22.12 -19.41
C ALA A 692 5.47 -20.59 -19.58
N LEU A 693 6.64 -19.97 -19.72
CA LEU A 693 6.75 -18.56 -20.08
C LEU A 693 6.16 -18.36 -21.49
N LYS A 694 5.31 -17.34 -21.66
CA LYS A 694 4.68 -17.03 -22.95
C LYS A 694 5.43 -15.93 -23.69
N ASP A 695 5.58 -16.08 -25.00
CA ASP A 695 6.22 -15.08 -25.86
C ASP A 695 5.17 -14.09 -26.39
N ILE A 696 5.04 -12.95 -25.71
CA ILE A 696 4.03 -11.93 -25.99
C ILE A 696 4.70 -10.59 -26.24
N GLU A 697 4.27 -9.90 -27.29
CA GLU A 697 4.77 -8.56 -27.55
C GLU A 697 4.25 -7.54 -26.53
N THR A 698 5.10 -6.58 -26.17
CA THR A 698 4.79 -5.56 -25.14
C THR A 698 3.50 -4.77 -25.42
N LYS A 699 3.11 -4.60 -26.69
CA LYS A 699 1.92 -3.83 -27.09
C LYS A 699 0.62 -4.65 -27.09
N GLU A 700 0.70 -5.98 -27.11
CA GLU A 700 -0.47 -6.85 -27.30
C GLU A 700 -1.21 -7.15 -26.00
N ILE A 701 -2.39 -6.55 -25.81
CA ILE A 701 -3.20 -6.70 -24.59
C ILE A 701 -3.96 -8.02 -24.56
N ILE A 702 -4.59 -8.42 -25.68
CA ILE A 702 -5.45 -9.62 -25.72
C ILE A 702 -4.64 -10.91 -25.46
N PRO A 703 -3.54 -11.20 -26.16
CA PRO A 703 -2.67 -12.35 -25.86
C PRO A 703 -2.16 -12.35 -24.42
N TYR A 704 -1.86 -11.16 -23.86
CA TYR A 704 -1.49 -11.04 -22.45
C TYR A 704 -2.62 -11.48 -21.52
N LEU A 705 -3.86 -11.04 -21.74
CA LEU A 705 -4.99 -11.46 -20.91
C LEU A 705 -5.30 -12.96 -21.07
N MET A 706 -5.26 -13.47 -22.30
CA MET A 706 -5.44 -14.90 -22.59
C MET A 706 -4.40 -15.76 -21.86
N SER A 707 -3.15 -15.32 -21.79
CA SER A 707 -2.07 -16.01 -21.07
C SER A 707 -2.28 -16.17 -19.56
N LYS A 708 -3.26 -15.47 -18.98
CA LYS A 708 -3.57 -15.49 -17.55
C LYS A 708 -4.89 -16.19 -17.22
N VAL A 709 -5.58 -16.71 -18.23
CA VAL A 709 -6.88 -17.37 -18.08
C VAL A 709 -6.75 -18.83 -18.51
N PRO A 710 -7.07 -19.78 -17.61
CA PRO A 710 -7.13 -21.21 -17.90
C PRO A 710 -7.85 -21.54 -19.21
N GLY A 711 -7.21 -22.35 -20.05
CA GLY A 711 -7.73 -22.79 -21.35
C GLY A 711 -7.44 -21.83 -22.50
N LEU A 712 -7.37 -20.51 -22.24
CA LEU A 712 -7.05 -19.51 -23.27
C LEU A 712 -5.55 -19.34 -23.49
N SER A 713 -4.72 -19.67 -22.50
CA SER A 713 -3.26 -19.59 -22.57
C SER A 713 -2.63 -20.50 -23.61
N SER A 714 -3.33 -21.57 -24.02
CA SER A 714 -2.92 -22.51 -25.05
C SER A 714 -2.90 -21.87 -26.46
N PHE A 715 -3.66 -20.79 -26.66
CA PHE A 715 -3.65 -20.03 -27.92
C PHE A 715 -2.52 -19.00 -27.99
N VAL A 716 -1.73 -18.86 -26.92
CA VAL A 716 -0.61 -17.92 -26.85
C VAL A 716 0.70 -18.68 -27.01
N PRO A 717 1.58 -18.27 -27.94
CA PRO A 717 2.86 -18.93 -28.16
C PRO A 717 3.71 -19.05 -26.91
N GLU A 718 4.32 -20.21 -26.73
CA GLU A 718 5.24 -20.49 -25.64
C GLU A 718 6.65 -20.04 -25.98
N GLN A 719 7.34 -19.51 -24.99
CA GLN A 719 8.77 -19.29 -25.11
C GLN A 719 9.49 -20.62 -24.91
N ILE A 720 10.10 -21.10 -25.98
CA ILE A 720 10.79 -22.39 -26.01
C ILE A 720 12.27 -22.21 -25.73
N ASP A 721 12.82 -23.13 -24.96
CA ASP A 721 14.24 -23.24 -24.72
C ASP A 721 14.95 -23.79 -25.96
N ILE A 722 15.85 -22.99 -26.52
CA ILE A 722 16.62 -23.39 -27.71
C ILE A 722 17.60 -24.53 -27.44
N TYR A 723 17.98 -24.76 -26.19
CA TYR A 723 18.97 -25.77 -25.83
C TYR A 723 18.33 -27.15 -25.67
N THR A 724 17.12 -27.21 -25.09
CA THR A 724 16.42 -28.46 -24.76
C THR A 724 15.17 -28.72 -25.60
N GLY A 725 14.60 -27.70 -26.24
CA GLY A 725 13.34 -27.78 -27.00
C GLY A 725 12.09 -27.82 -26.13
N THR A 726 12.24 -27.66 -24.82
CA THR A 726 11.14 -27.63 -23.84
C THR A 726 10.73 -26.19 -23.55
N PRO A 727 9.48 -25.93 -23.14
CA PRO A 727 9.08 -24.57 -22.75
C PRO A 727 9.86 -24.07 -21.54
N ILE A 728 10.24 -22.78 -21.55
CA ILE A 728 11.04 -22.17 -20.48
C ILE A 728 10.17 -21.97 -19.23
N GLY A 729 10.72 -22.33 -18.08
CA GLY A 729 10.00 -22.29 -16.81
C GLY A 729 9.06 -23.49 -16.61
N HIS A 730 9.00 -24.44 -17.55
CA HIS A 730 8.19 -25.62 -17.41
C HIS A 730 8.74 -26.59 -16.37
N THR A 731 7.88 -27.02 -15.45
CA THR A 731 8.18 -28.03 -14.45
C THR A 731 7.59 -29.36 -14.88
N ASP A 732 8.40 -30.29 -15.37
CA ASP A 732 7.95 -31.60 -15.90
C ASP A 732 7.15 -32.42 -14.87
N ASN A 733 7.49 -32.30 -13.59
CA ASN A 733 6.77 -32.99 -12.52
C ASN A 733 5.48 -32.24 -12.17
N ASN A 734 4.33 -32.81 -12.56
CA ASN A 734 3.00 -32.25 -12.29
C ASN A 734 2.73 -31.98 -10.80
N TRP A 735 3.23 -32.82 -9.88
CA TRP A 735 3.08 -32.59 -8.45
C TRP A 735 3.93 -31.42 -7.96
N LEU A 736 5.18 -31.32 -8.43
CA LEU A 736 6.05 -30.18 -8.10
C LEU A 736 5.50 -28.88 -8.70
N ARG A 737 4.93 -28.94 -9.92
CA ARG A 737 4.24 -27.80 -10.55
C ARG A 737 3.03 -27.38 -9.73
N ALA A 738 2.18 -28.31 -9.34
CA ALA A 738 1.01 -28.03 -8.51
C ALA A 738 1.42 -27.46 -7.14
N PHE A 739 2.44 -28.05 -6.52
CA PHE A 739 3.01 -27.55 -5.28
C PHE A 739 3.53 -26.12 -5.46
N ASN A 740 4.36 -25.86 -6.47
CA ASN A 740 4.90 -24.53 -6.74
C ASN A 740 3.80 -23.53 -7.10
N ALA A 741 2.75 -23.91 -7.80
CA ALA A 741 1.64 -23.01 -8.11
C ALA A 741 0.87 -22.58 -6.87
N MET A 742 0.67 -23.49 -5.91
CA MET A 742 -0.07 -23.23 -4.66
C MET A 742 0.82 -22.73 -3.52
N SER A 743 2.13 -22.95 -3.59
CA SER A 743 3.06 -22.59 -2.53
C SER A 743 3.59 -21.17 -2.73
N PRO A 744 3.56 -20.32 -1.68
CA PRO A 744 4.27 -19.04 -1.68
C PRO A 744 5.80 -19.20 -1.74
N VAL A 745 6.33 -20.36 -1.31
CA VAL A 745 7.76 -20.71 -1.36
C VAL A 745 7.98 -21.70 -2.49
N LYS A 746 8.67 -21.27 -3.55
CA LYS A 746 8.93 -22.11 -4.73
C LYS A 746 10.13 -23.03 -4.49
N VAL A 747 10.04 -24.25 -5.01
CA VAL A 747 11.12 -25.23 -4.99
C VAL A 747 11.49 -25.61 -6.42
N ALA A 748 12.78 -25.61 -6.74
CA ALA A 748 13.26 -26.08 -8.03
C ALA A 748 14.38 -27.12 -7.85
N GLY A 749 14.46 -28.08 -8.78
CA GLY A 749 15.62 -28.95 -8.89
C GLY A 749 16.88 -28.13 -9.22
N ARG A 750 18.05 -28.72 -8.98
CA ARG A 750 19.34 -28.10 -9.32
C ARG A 750 19.38 -27.75 -10.82
N GLU A 751 19.92 -26.57 -11.12
CA GLU A 751 20.12 -26.12 -12.50
C GLU A 751 21.20 -26.97 -13.19
N ASP A 752 21.06 -27.12 -14.51
CA ASP A 752 22.07 -27.83 -15.30
C ASP A 752 23.42 -27.08 -15.25
N PRO A 753 24.55 -27.75 -15.00
CA PRO A 753 25.86 -27.10 -14.89
C PRO A 753 26.25 -26.26 -16.12
N TRP A 754 25.83 -26.69 -17.32
CA TRP A 754 26.11 -25.95 -18.55
C TRP A 754 25.31 -24.64 -18.64
N ARG A 755 24.14 -24.52 -17.99
CA ARG A 755 23.39 -23.25 -17.92
C ARG A 755 24.07 -22.26 -17.00
N VAL A 756 24.52 -22.73 -15.84
CA VAL A 756 25.31 -21.93 -14.89
C VAL A 756 26.57 -21.43 -15.60
N PHE A 757 27.26 -22.30 -16.34
CA PHE A 757 28.40 -21.91 -17.17
C PHE A 757 28.06 -20.81 -18.18
N LEU A 758 26.99 -20.95 -18.98
CA LEU A 758 26.59 -19.93 -19.95
C LEU A 758 26.24 -18.58 -19.29
N GLN A 759 25.59 -18.62 -18.12
CA GLN A 759 25.27 -17.42 -17.34
C GLN A 759 26.53 -16.75 -16.80
N GLU A 760 27.48 -17.52 -16.24
CA GLU A 760 28.74 -17.00 -15.71
C GLU A 760 29.58 -16.29 -16.75
N ILE A 761 29.60 -16.81 -17.98
CA ILE A 761 30.37 -16.20 -19.06
C ILE A 761 29.61 -15.06 -19.75
N GLY A 762 28.33 -14.83 -19.44
CA GLY A 762 27.53 -13.78 -20.09
C GLY A 762 26.99 -14.15 -21.48
N PHE A 763 27.01 -15.43 -21.86
CA PHE A 763 26.61 -15.83 -23.21
C PHE A 763 25.09 -15.75 -23.42
N ASP A 764 24.65 -14.85 -24.32
CA ASP A 764 23.26 -14.76 -24.77
C ASP A 764 23.06 -15.36 -26.16
N GLY A 765 22.56 -16.59 -26.22
CA GLY A 765 22.24 -17.28 -27.46
C GLY A 765 20.91 -16.84 -28.10
N LEU A 766 19.97 -16.25 -27.34
CA LEU A 766 18.61 -15.98 -27.81
C LEU A 766 18.51 -14.69 -28.64
N THR A 767 19.34 -13.69 -28.39
CA THR A 767 19.35 -12.46 -29.20
C THR A 767 19.71 -12.71 -30.66
N LEU A 768 20.54 -13.74 -30.91
CA LEU A 768 20.94 -14.15 -32.26
C LEU A 768 19.76 -14.71 -33.09
N LEU A 769 18.68 -15.11 -32.43
CA LEU A 769 17.59 -15.89 -33.04
C LEU A 769 16.28 -15.10 -33.19
N LYS A 770 16.31 -13.78 -33.00
CA LYS A 770 15.14 -12.92 -33.25
C LYS A 770 14.85 -12.73 -34.75
N LYS A 771 15.91 -12.81 -35.55
CA LYS A 771 15.87 -12.68 -36.99
C LYS A 771 16.38 -13.96 -37.64
N ASP A 772 16.09 -14.11 -38.92
CA ASP A 772 16.66 -15.18 -39.72
C ASP A 772 18.19 -15.11 -39.76
N SER A 773 18.84 -16.21 -40.15
CA SER A 773 20.30 -16.31 -40.17
C SER A 773 20.98 -15.28 -41.09
N THR A 774 20.22 -14.63 -41.98
CA THR A 774 20.68 -13.53 -42.83
C THR A 774 20.40 -12.13 -42.26
N GLY A 775 19.57 -12.03 -41.22
CA GLY A 775 19.23 -10.79 -40.51
C GLY A 775 18.20 -9.91 -41.21
N THR A 776 17.52 -10.43 -42.24
CA THR A 776 16.60 -9.69 -43.12
C THR A 776 15.13 -9.82 -42.73
N TYR A 777 14.74 -10.92 -42.08
CA TYR A 777 13.37 -11.17 -41.63
C TYR A 777 13.33 -11.35 -40.11
N GLU A 778 12.41 -10.66 -39.45
CA GLU A 778 12.16 -10.81 -38.02
C GLU A 778 11.03 -11.80 -37.80
N TYR A 779 11.29 -12.83 -36.99
CA TYR A 779 10.32 -13.88 -36.71
C TYR A 779 9.22 -13.38 -35.78
N SER A 780 7.96 -13.64 -36.15
CA SER A 780 6.80 -13.48 -35.26
C SER A 780 6.85 -14.49 -34.10
N PRO A 781 6.14 -14.26 -32.98
CA PRO A 781 6.16 -15.17 -31.83
C PRO A 781 5.84 -16.64 -32.16
N THR A 782 4.87 -16.88 -33.04
CA THR A 782 4.51 -18.24 -33.51
C THR A 782 5.63 -18.90 -34.33
N GLU A 783 6.33 -18.12 -35.15
CA GLU A 783 7.45 -18.63 -35.95
C GLU A 783 8.67 -18.90 -35.05
N ARG A 784 8.93 -18.03 -34.07
CA ARG A 784 9.98 -18.22 -33.05
C ARG A 784 9.77 -19.50 -32.26
N GLU A 785 8.55 -19.76 -31.81
CA GLU A 785 8.21 -21.01 -31.10
C GLU A 785 8.60 -22.25 -31.91
N GLN A 786 8.26 -22.28 -33.20
CA GLN A 786 8.58 -23.41 -34.09
C GLN A 786 10.09 -23.55 -34.33
N ILE A 787 10.76 -22.45 -34.63
CA ILE A 787 12.21 -22.45 -34.88
C ILE A 787 12.95 -22.88 -33.62
N TYR A 788 12.57 -22.39 -32.44
CA TYR A 788 13.20 -22.76 -31.18
C TYR A 788 12.99 -24.24 -30.86
N LYS A 789 11.81 -24.81 -31.16
CA LYS A 789 11.59 -26.27 -31.07
C LYS A 789 12.55 -27.03 -31.99
N TYR A 790 12.68 -26.63 -33.25
CA TYR A 790 13.60 -27.27 -34.19
C TYR A 790 15.09 -27.12 -33.82
N ILE A 791 15.48 -26.01 -33.17
CA ILE A 791 16.83 -25.87 -32.61
C ILE A 791 17.00 -26.81 -31.42
N GLY A 792 16.03 -26.86 -30.52
CA GLY A 792 16.05 -27.71 -29.34
C GLY A 792 16.08 -29.22 -29.64
N GLU A 793 15.41 -29.65 -30.71
CA GLU A 793 15.48 -31.03 -31.24
C GLU A 793 16.92 -31.47 -31.55
N GLN A 794 17.82 -30.52 -31.88
CA GLN A 794 19.23 -30.81 -32.17
C GLN A 794 20.08 -31.02 -30.91
N GLN A 795 19.52 -30.77 -29.72
CA GLN A 795 20.18 -31.00 -28.43
C GLN A 795 21.55 -30.33 -28.32
N ILE A 796 21.64 -29.06 -28.72
CA ILE A 796 22.89 -28.29 -28.77
C ILE A 796 23.60 -28.19 -27.41
N TYR A 797 22.88 -28.35 -26.29
CA TYR A 797 23.46 -28.39 -24.95
C TYR A 797 24.57 -29.45 -24.80
N LYS A 798 24.50 -30.57 -25.52
CA LYS A 798 25.54 -31.61 -25.52
C LYS A 798 26.86 -31.09 -26.09
N GLN A 799 26.81 -30.19 -27.07
CA GLN A 799 27.98 -29.55 -27.64
C GLN A 799 28.54 -28.50 -26.68
N ILE A 800 27.66 -27.76 -26.00
CA ILE A 800 28.03 -26.78 -24.96
C ILE A 800 28.75 -27.45 -23.79
N ILE A 801 28.30 -28.63 -23.34
CA ILE A 801 29.00 -29.40 -22.30
C ILE A 801 30.43 -29.75 -22.73
N ARG A 802 30.67 -30.05 -24.02
CA ARG A 802 32.03 -30.30 -24.53
C ARG A 802 32.89 -29.03 -24.49
N VAL A 803 32.32 -27.89 -24.87
CA VAL A 803 32.97 -26.58 -24.78
C VAL A 803 33.33 -26.26 -23.32
N MET A 804 32.37 -26.39 -22.40
CA MET A 804 32.56 -26.16 -20.96
C MET A 804 33.68 -27.01 -20.34
N ASN A 805 33.81 -28.27 -20.77
CA ASN A 805 34.83 -29.20 -20.27
C ASN A 805 36.19 -29.07 -20.97
N THR A 806 36.34 -28.14 -21.93
CA THR A 806 37.59 -27.96 -22.66
C THR A 806 38.57 -27.15 -21.82
N LYS A 807 39.69 -27.78 -21.43
CA LYS A 807 40.70 -27.19 -20.52
C LYS A 807 41.20 -25.81 -20.99
N ARG A 808 41.47 -25.66 -22.29
CA ARG A 808 41.89 -24.38 -22.88
C ARG A 808 40.88 -23.26 -22.60
N TYR A 809 39.58 -23.52 -22.77
CA TYR A 809 38.54 -22.51 -22.54
C TYR A 809 38.39 -22.17 -21.06
N GLN A 810 38.57 -23.14 -20.17
CA GLN A 810 38.61 -22.88 -18.72
C GLN A 810 39.80 -21.98 -18.34
N GLU A 811 40.99 -22.24 -18.89
CA GLU A 811 42.17 -21.40 -18.67
C GLU A 811 41.96 -19.98 -19.22
N GLU A 812 41.39 -19.82 -20.41
CA GLU A 812 41.04 -18.52 -21.00
C GLU A 812 40.05 -17.74 -20.12
N ILE A 813 38.98 -18.41 -19.66
CA ILE A 813 37.95 -17.83 -18.78
C ILE A 813 38.55 -17.38 -17.44
N GLU A 814 39.37 -18.22 -16.81
CA GLU A 814 40.02 -17.89 -15.54
C GLU A 814 41.02 -16.73 -15.68
N LEU A 815 41.73 -16.63 -16.81
CA LEU A 815 42.58 -15.48 -17.10
C LEU A 815 41.78 -14.18 -17.20
N VAL A 816 40.62 -14.21 -17.88
CA VAL A 816 39.74 -13.04 -17.97
C VAL A 816 39.16 -12.70 -16.60
N LYS A 817 38.66 -13.68 -15.83
CA LYS A 817 38.20 -13.48 -14.45
C LYS A 817 39.29 -12.88 -13.56
N ALA A 818 40.52 -13.39 -13.63
CA ALA A 818 41.66 -12.87 -12.88
C ALA A 818 42.02 -11.43 -13.29
N HIS A 819 41.98 -11.12 -14.59
CA HIS A 819 42.20 -9.77 -15.09
C HIS A 819 41.11 -8.81 -14.62
N ARG A 820 39.84 -9.20 -14.69
CA ARG A 820 38.69 -8.40 -14.20
C ARG A 820 38.75 -8.16 -12.69
N ARG A 821 39.12 -9.17 -11.90
CA ARG A 821 39.36 -9.03 -10.44
C ARG A 821 40.51 -8.07 -10.12
N SER A 822 41.48 -7.91 -11.03
CA SER A 822 42.59 -6.98 -10.85
C SER A 822 42.22 -5.50 -11.04
N ASN A 823 40.99 -5.20 -11.48
CA ASN A 823 40.45 -3.85 -11.72
C ASN A 823 41.34 -2.94 -12.58
N LYS A 824 42.16 -3.50 -13.45
CA LYS A 824 42.95 -2.74 -14.43
C LYS A 824 42.10 -2.48 -15.67
N THR A 825 41.24 -1.48 -15.62
CA THR A 825 40.42 -1.05 -16.76
C THR A 825 41.13 0.04 -17.56
N SER A 826 40.85 0.12 -18.86
CA SER A 826 41.31 1.19 -19.74
C SER A 826 40.13 1.75 -20.51
N ASP A 827 39.90 3.06 -20.40
CA ASP A 827 38.80 3.74 -21.10
C ASP A 827 39.02 3.83 -22.63
N LEU A 828 40.26 3.60 -23.08
CA LEU A 828 40.66 3.69 -24.49
C LEU A 828 40.57 2.36 -25.23
N ILE A 829 40.75 1.23 -24.53
CA ILE A 829 40.79 -0.11 -25.12
C ILE A 829 40.05 -1.07 -24.18
N THR A 830 38.88 -1.53 -24.61
CA THR A 830 38.09 -2.54 -23.90
C THR A 830 38.47 -3.94 -24.37
N ILE A 831 38.55 -4.88 -23.43
CA ILE A 831 38.67 -6.31 -23.75
C ILE A 831 37.28 -6.81 -24.10
N ASP A 832 37.06 -7.08 -25.38
CA ASP A 832 35.80 -7.63 -25.87
C ASP A 832 35.71 -9.14 -25.57
N VAL A 833 34.89 -9.48 -24.58
CA VAL A 833 34.67 -10.87 -24.14
C VAL A 833 33.98 -11.69 -25.24
N ASP A 834 33.16 -11.05 -26.08
CA ASP A 834 32.49 -11.70 -27.21
C ASP A 834 33.47 -12.19 -28.27
N SER A 835 34.68 -11.64 -28.29
CA SER A 835 35.76 -12.03 -29.21
C SER A 835 36.56 -13.25 -28.73
N LEU A 836 36.31 -13.77 -27.52
CA LEU A 836 37.00 -14.97 -27.01
C LEU A 836 36.68 -16.21 -27.88
N PRO A 837 37.64 -17.12 -28.09
CA PRO A 837 37.42 -18.36 -28.83
C PRO A 837 36.22 -19.18 -28.31
N VAL A 838 36.07 -19.27 -26.98
CA VAL A 838 34.93 -19.93 -26.35
C VAL A 838 33.59 -19.30 -26.76
N MET A 839 33.51 -17.97 -26.84
CA MET A 839 32.31 -17.26 -27.27
C MET A 839 32.03 -17.46 -28.75
N GLN A 840 33.06 -17.38 -29.59
CA GLN A 840 32.93 -17.59 -31.03
C GLN A 840 32.44 -19.01 -31.33
N ASP A 841 32.96 -20.02 -30.63
CA ASP A 841 32.53 -21.41 -30.75
C ASP A 841 31.06 -21.57 -30.35
N LEU A 842 30.64 -21.01 -29.20
CA LEU A 842 29.24 -21.05 -28.77
C LEU A 842 28.31 -20.35 -29.77
N ARG A 843 28.71 -19.19 -30.31
CA ARG A 843 27.95 -18.50 -31.38
C ARG A 843 27.85 -19.36 -32.64
N SER A 844 28.93 -20.06 -33.00
CA SER A 844 28.94 -20.94 -34.17
C SER A 844 27.98 -22.12 -33.99
N ILE A 845 27.92 -22.72 -32.79
CA ILE A 845 27.00 -23.80 -32.46
C ILE A 845 25.56 -23.33 -32.63
N VAL A 846 25.21 -22.18 -32.02
CA VAL A 846 23.85 -21.61 -32.11
C VAL A 846 23.48 -21.25 -33.55
N ARG A 847 24.38 -20.59 -34.30
CA ARG A 847 24.11 -20.21 -35.70
C ARG A 847 23.99 -21.40 -36.64
N ASN A 848 24.79 -22.45 -36.45
CA ASN A 848 24.67 -23.66 -37.25
C ASN A 848 23.35 -24.36 -36.98
N ALA A 849 22.94 -24.45 -35.71
CA ALA A 849 21.67 -25.02 -35.34
C ALA A 849 20.48 -24.21 -35.88
N GLN A 850 20.58 -22.88 -35.84
CA GLN A 850 19.62 -21.97 -36.46
C GLN A 850 19.45 -22.26 -37.96
N LYS A 851 20.55 -22.35 -38.73
CA LYS A 851 20.47 -22.62 -40.18
C LYS A 851 19.79 -23.95 -40.50
N ILE A 852 20.07 -24.99 -39.71
CA ILE A 852 19.44 -26.31 -39.85
C ILE A 852 17.93 -26.22 -39.55
N ALA A 853 17.56 -25.52 -38.47
CA ALA A 853 16.17 -25.30 -38.10
C ALA A 853 15.42 -24.45 -39.13
N GLU A 854 16.07 -23.41 -39.68
CA GLU A 854 15.51 -22.56 -40.74
C GLU A 854 15.27 -23.35 -42.02
N ALA A 855 16.19 -24.21 -42.44
CA ALA A 855 16.00 -25.04 -43.62
C ALA A 855 14.75 -25.93 -43.49
N LYS A 856 14.53 -26.51 -42.30
CA LYS A 856 13.32 -27.28 -41.98
C LYS A 856 12.06 -26.40 -41.96
N PHE A 857 12.12 -25.26 -41.28
CA PHE A 857 11.00 -24.32 -41.18
C PHE A 857 10.55 -23.77 -42.53
N LEU A 858 11.49 -23.46 -43.43
CA LEU A 858 11.22 -22.95 -44.77
C LEU A 858 10.67 -24.02 -45.72
N GLN A 859 10.97 -25.30 -45.47
CA GLN A 859 10.33 -26.41 -46.17
C GLN A 859 8.85 -26.49 -45.84
N ASP A 860 8.51 -26.29 -44.57
CA ASP A 860 7.12 -26.32 -44.08
C ASP A 860 6.37 -25.01 -44.40
N ASN A 861 7.08 -23.88 -44.53
CA ASN A 861 6.53 -22.55 -44.78
C ASN A 861 7.15 -21.86 -46.01
N PRO A 862 6.90 -22.35 -47.24
CA PRO A 862 7.53 -21.84 -48.46
C PRO A 862 7.22 -20.36 -48.75
N ALA A 863 6.07 -19.86 -48.31
CA ALA A 863 5.69 -18.46 -48.46
C ALA A 863 6.62 -17.49 -47.70
N ILE A 864 7.13 -17.90 -46.54
CA ILE A 864 8.08 -17.09 -45.75
C ILE A 864 9.45 -17.08 -46.42
N GLY A 865 9.87 -18.22 -47.00
CA GLY A 865 11.10 -18.30 -47.80
C GLY A 865 11.09 -17.36 -49.01
N ASP A 866 9.94 -17.17 -49.64
CA ASP A 866 9.75 -16.17 -50.70
C ASP A 866 9.89 -14.73 -50.19
N VAL A 867 9.39 -14.43 -48.98
CA VAL A 867 9.51 -13.11 -48.36
C VAL A 867 10.98 -12.80 -48.06
N ILE A 868 11.71 -13.73 -47.43
CA ILE A 868 13.14 -13.58 -47.10
C ILE A 868 13.95 -13.31 -48.37
N ARG A 869 13.78 -14.13 -49.41
CA ARG A 869 14.50 -13.97 -50.69
C ARG A 869 14.23 -12.61 -51.34
N LYS A 870 12.98 -12.13 -51.30
CA LYS A 870 12.63 -10.83 -51.85
C LYS A 870 13.13 -9.67 -51.00
N GLN A 871 13.16 -9.81 -49.68
CA GLN A 871 13.74 -8.80 -48.79
C GLN A 871 15.25 -8.68 -49.03
N GLN A 872 15.96 -9.80 -49.19
CA GLN A 872 17.38 -9.80 -49.59
C GLN A 872 17.60 -9.10 -50.95
N ALA A 873 16.72 -9.35 -51.92
CA ALA A 873 16.78 -8.66 -53.22
C ALA A 873 16.55 -7.15 -53.07
N VAL A 874 15.57 -6.74 -52.26
CA VAL A 874 15.30 -5.34 -51.91
C VAL A 874 16.52 -4.70 -51.24
N ASP A 875 17.12 -5.36 -50.25
CA ASP A 875 18.28 -4.83 -49.52
C ASP A 875 19.50 -4.69 -50.44
N ASN A 876 19.70 -5.64 -51.36
CA ASN A 876 20.77 -5.56 -52.36
C ASN A 876 20.55 -4.40 -53.34
N LEU A 877 19.31 -4.16 -53.79
CA LEU A 877 18.98 -3.02 -54.64
C LEU A 877 19.15 -1.68 -53.90
N MET A 878 18.76 -1.63 -52.62
CA MET A 878 18.98 -0.46 -51.76
C MET A 878 20.47 -0.16 -51.58
N LYS A 879 21.31 -1.19 -51.35
CA LYS A 879 22.78 -1.05 -51.29
C LYS A 879 23.40 -0.55 -52.61
N GLN A 880 22.75 -0.84 -53.73
CA GLN A 880 23.15 -0.36 -55.07
C GLN A 880 22.56 1.02 -55.41
N GLY A 881 21.81 1.66 -54.51
CA GLY A 881 21.16 2.96 -54.75
C GLY A 881 19.91 2.91 -55.65
N LYS A 882 19.40 1.72 -55.97
CA LYS A 882 18.25 1.50 -56.86
C LYS A 882 16.92 1.50 -56.10
N VAL A 883 16.54 2.67 -55.59
CA VAL A 883 15.39 2.82 -54.68
C VAL A 883 14.06 2.50 -55.37
N ASP A 884 13.83 2.93 -56.61
CA ASP A 884 12.55 2.70 -57.30
C ASP A 884 12.29 1.21 -57.61
N GLU A 885 13.33 0.47 -57.99
CA GLU A 885 13.26 -0.98 -58.20
C GLU A 885 12.95 -1.71 -56.89
N ALA A 886 13.58 -1.30 -55.78
CA ALA A 886 13.33 -1.83 -54.44
C ALA A 886 11.87 -1.60 -53.99
N VAL A 887 11.33 -0.39 -54.21
CA VAL A 887 9.93 -0.04 -53.88
C VAL A 887 8.95 -0.88 -54.71
N ASN A 888 9.23 -1.10 -56.00
CA ASN A 888 8.38 -1.93 -56.86
C ASN A 888 8.31 -3.39 -56.38
N ILE A 889 9.44 -3.98 -56.00
CA ILE A 889 9.47 -5.35 -55.45
C ILE A 889 8.70 -5.42 -54.12
N LYS A 890 8.89 -4.44 -53.23
CA LYS A 890 8.14 -4.35 -51.97
C LYS A 890 6.63 -4.32 -52.21
N ASN A 891 6.15 -3.38 -53.02
CA ASN A 891 4.71 -3.19 -53.28
C ASN A 891 4.06 -4.43 -53.92
N ASN A 892 4.76 -5.06 -54.87
CA ASN A 892 4.28 -6.29 -55.52
C ASN A 892 4.22 -7.46 -54.54
N THR A 893 5.17 -7.54 -53.61
CA THR A 893 5.21 -8.58 -52.58
C THR A 893 4.09 -8.38 -51.56
N THR A 894 3.90 -7.16 -51.07
CA THR A 894 2.81 -6.82 -50.14
C THR A 894 1.44 -7.11 -50.74
N ARG A 895 1.21 -6.77 -52.02
CA ARG A 895 -0.06 -7.08 -52.71
C ARG A 895 -0.32 -8.58 -52.81
N LYS A 896 0.70 -9.39 -53.14
CA LYS A 896 0.55 -10.86 -53.17
C LYS A 896 0.21 -11.43 -51.80
N LEU A 897 0.87 -10.96 -50.74
CA LEU A 897 0.60 -11.41 -49.36
C LEU A 897 -0.82 -11.06 -48.90
N LEU A 898 -1.31 -9.84 -49.21
CA LEU A 898 -2.68 -9.42 -48.90
C LEU A 898 -3.73 -10.26 -49.65
N ASN A 899 -3.44 -10.72 -50.86
CA ASN A 899 -4.33 -11.58 -51.63
C ASN A 899 -4.32 -13.05 -51.17
N MET A 900 -3.26 -13.51 -50.50
CA MET A 900 -3.20 -14.85 -49.90
C MET A 900 -3.85 -14.93 -48.51
N ARG A 901 -4.07 -13.77 -47.87
CA ARG A 901 -4.69 -13.64 -46.54
C ARG A 901 -6.22 -13.44 -46.59
N LYS A 902 -6.77 -13.13 -47.77
CA LYS A 902 -8.20 -13.14 -48.06
C LYS A 902 -8.61 -14.53 -48.52
#